data_AF-A0A0V0S9H3-F1
#
_entry.id   AF-A0A0V0S9H3-F1
#
_cell.length_a   1.000
_cell.length_b   1.000
_cell.length_c   1.000
_cell.angle_alpha   90.00
_cell.angle_beta   90.00
_cell.angle_gamma   90.00
#
_symmetry.space_group_name_H-M   'P 1'
#
loop_
_entity.id
_entity.type
_entity.pdbx_description
1 polymer ?
#
loop_
_entity_poly.entity_id
_entity_poly.type
_entity_poly.pdbx_seq_one_letter_code
_entity_poly.pdbx_strand_id
1 'polypeptide(L)'
;LFFVLLMRVMDRSASIGQPFYETVAGVDKSSLATLLFNGESGNDNDRFLPGYVTDRRMLLHKNIWFPNHIETPERLSSILDLCDQQGLFDRMKKIPSRLASLDEIELFHSKDYVQQVASFESMGAEELQKASSTYDSVYACQHSFTAARLAVGSLLNATEAVLMKRCVNAIALVRPPGHHAMLDAANGFCLFNNVGIAAAHALNAFRLDRILIVDWDVHYGQGIQQKFINSKQILCVSIHRHEFGSFWPHMPESDWNNVGQDDGLGFNVNVPLNVRGLGDADYLAIFHHILLPLAIEFQPQLILVSAGFDAAVGCPEGEMLLSPRIFAHFTKMLASVAAGRLVISLEGGYCIPSLSWSVSCVVRALLNDPIPKLAGLNVPVNPYVVDAMLSLARRLKPYWKCMGHLLSTVNATLTRANQKPLPAHDSVFSAKRTDQTEAACTTILETGHVSNQDHLTNVISDIEKLQLHASKNGISARGRVDLRVDMVTQPYGDFNVDRLAVFLPEKRWRDAFLIQSTLANVSTFRTRKKDFSRCIKEVEDFAQSLLNGVSVCGCLITEHCVTNFWNMEREVSATLANSTACNVLFVCLSSAMVRVERRSVGQLKVTSVAIPFIHDATRVDHNILDENIVHPDCYNVDLLWSVPNPTTADRLFIFLHV
;
A
#
# COMPACT_ATOMS: atom_id res chain seq x y z
N LEU A 1 -7.44 -3.97 19.13
CA LEU A 1 -7.23 -3.76 20.59
C LEU A 1 -8.42 -3.10 21.29
N PHE A 2 -8.86 -1.88 20.90
CA PHE A 2 -9.90 -1.13 21.61
C PHE A 2 -11.23 -1.91 21.84
N PHE A 3 -11.71 -2.62 20.82
CA PHE A 3 -12.90 -3.48 20.90
C PHE A 3 -12.74 -4.64 21.92
N VAL A 4 -11.55 -5.22 22.04
CA VAL A 4 -11.22 -6.28 23.00
C VAL A 4 -11.16 -5.73 24.43
N LEU A 5 -10.81 -4.46 24.60
CA LEU A 5 -10.84 -3.78 25.89
C LEU A 5 -12.29 -3.54 26.34
N LEU A 6 -13.15 -3.09 25.44
CA LEU A 6 -14.58 -2.83 25.72
C LEU A 6 -15.31 -4.11 26.15
N MET A 7 -15.14 -5.20 25.40
CA MET A 7 -15.73 -6.51 25.73
C MET A 7 -15.27 -7.02 27.10
N ARG A 8 -13.97 -6.89 27.43
CA ARG A 8 -13.42 -7.33 28.73
C ARG A 8 -13.88 -6.51 29.93
N VAL A 9 -14.33 -5.27 29.73
CA VAL A 9 -14.95 -4.45 30.80
C VAL A 9 -16.38 -4.93 31.06
N MET A 10 -17.12 -5.30 30.01
CA MET A 10 -18.47 -5.86 30.16
C MET A 10 -18.45 -7.25 30.82
N ASP A 11 -17.55 -8.15 30.38
CA ASP A 11 -17.42 -9.52 30.91
C ASP A 11 -17.09 -9.56 32.42
N ARG A 12 -16.26 -8.64 32.89
CA ARG A 12 -15.87 -8.55 34.31
C ARG A 12 -16.98 -8.08 35.25
N SER A 13 -18.10 -7.59 34.73
CA SER A 13 -19.25 -7.20 35.56
C SER A 13 -20.10 -8.39 36.03
N ALA A 14 -19.93 -9.58 35.42
CA ALA A 14 -20.76 -10.76 35.68
C ALA A 14 -20.26 -11.68 36.82
N SER A 15 -19.06 -11.45 37.37
CA SER A 15 -18.40 -12.37 38.32
C SER A 15 -18.12 -11.80 39.72
N ILE A 16 -18.72 -10.65 40.06
CA ILE A 16 -18.70 -10.10 41.42
C ILE A 16 -20.14 -9.97 41.90
N GLY A 17 -20.47 -10.69 42.98
CA GLY A 17 -21.77 -10.55 43.64
C GLY A 17 -22.00 -9.10 44.08
N GLN A 18 -23.25 -8.64 43.96
CA GLN A 18 -23.69 -7.29 44.35
C GLN A 18 -23.20 -6.88 45.76
N PRO A 19 -22.98 -5.57 46.03
CA PRO A 19 -23.70 -4.45 45.42
C PRO A 19 -22.83 -3.36 44.78
N PHE A 20 -23.05 -3.11 43.48
CA PHE A 20 -22.68 -1.86 42.81
C PHE A 20 -23.79 -1.41 41.83
N TYR A 21 -25.05 -1.69 42.20
CA TYR A 21 -26.21 -1.62 41.30
C TYR A 21 -27.12 -0.40 41.51
N GLU A 22 -26.74 0.55 42.39
CA GLU A 22 -27.60 1.69 42.80
C GLU A 22 -27.07 3.08 42.38
N THR A 23 -26.12 3.19 41.46
CA THR A 23 -25.59 4.52 41.03
C THR A 23 -25.54 4.75 39.51
N VAL A 24 -26.17 3.89 38.71
CA VAL A 24 -26.42 4.15 37.26
C VAL A 24 -27.87 3.82 36.87
N ALA A 25 -28.81 3.94 37.81
CA ALA A 25 -30.25 3.75 37.58
C ALA A 25 -30.93 4.95 36.88
N GLY A 26 -30.20 5.68 36.03
CA GLY A 26 -30.65 6.93 35.42
C GLY A 26 -30.18 7.18 33.97
N VAL A 27 -29.42 6.27 33.36
CA VAL A 27 -29.07 6.36 31.93
C VAL A 27 -29.92 5.35 31.18
N ASP A 28 -30.93 5.84 30.48
CA ASP A 28 -31.75 5.04 29.59
C ASP A 28 -30.86 4.37 28.52
N LYS A 29 -31.00 3.05 28.38
CA LYS A 29 -30.26 2.26 27.37
C LYS A 29 -30.64 2.65 25.95
N SER A 30 -31.83 3.23 25.73
CA SER A 30 -32.18 3.83 24.45
C SER A 30 -31.20 4.95 24.09
N SER A 31 -30.89 5.84 25.03
CA SER A 31 -30.04 7.02 24.81
C SER A 31 -28.58 6.67 24.47
N LEU A 32 -28.06 5.57 25.01
CA LEU A 32 -26.72 5.07 24.68
C LEU A 32 -26.66 4.42 23.29
N ALA A 33 -27.73 3.75 22.85
CA ALA A 33 -27.85 3.29 21.46
C ALA A 33 -28.01 4.49 20.51
N THR A 34 -28.86 5.45 20.84
CA THR A 34 -29.04 6.72 20.11
C THR A 34 -27.72 7.48 19.94
N LEU A 35 -26.83 7.51 20.94
CA LEU A 35 -25.51 8.16 20.82
C LEU A 35 -24.50 7.43 19.92
N LEU A 36 -24.68 6.12 19.69
CA LEU A 36 -23.78 5.29 18.86
C LEU A 36 -24.35 5.03 17.45
N PHE A 37 -25.67 5.09 17.30
CA PHE A 37 -26.39 4.71 16.08
C PHE A 37 -27.18 5.84 15.41
N ASN A 38 -27.22 7.06 15.95
CA ASN A 38 -27.67 8.25 15.20
C ASN A 38 -26.65 8.68 14.13
N GLY A 39 -26.46 7.83 13.13
CA GLY A 39 -26.28 8.27 11.76
C GLY A 39 -27.66 8.25 11.10
N GLU A 40 -28.01 9.30 10.37
CA GLU A 40 -29.23 9.35 9.56
C GLU A 40 -29.34 8.13 8.65
N SER A 41 -30.58 7.75 8.30
CA SER A 41 -31.03 6.54 7.61
C SER A 41 -30.28 6.12 6.32
N GLY A 42 -29.00 5.76 6.48
CA GLY A 42 -28.15 5.14 5.48
C GLY A 42 -27.94 3.66 5.80
N ASN A 43 -27.64 2.87 4.78
CA ASN A 43 -27.39 1.45 4.92
C ASN A 43 -26.11 1.25 5.77
N ASP A 44 -26.16 0.50 6.88
CA ASP A 44 -25.05 0.46 7.85
C ASP A 44 -23.73 -0.10 7.24
N ASN A 45 -23.86 -0.86 6.14
CA ASN A 45 -22.73 -1.30 5.31
C ASN A 45 -21.90 -0.13 4.72
N ASP A 46 -22.51 1.02 4.45
CA ASP A 46 -21.86 2.17 3.81
C ASP A 46 -20.76 2.80 4.67
N ARG A 47 -20.77 2.57 5.99
CA ARG A 47 -19.74 3.08 6.92
C ARG A 47 -18.37 2.43 6.68
N PHE A 48 -18.36 1.23 6.10
CA PHE A 48 -17.16 0.44 5.83
C PHE A 48 -16.64 0.57 4.40
N LEU A 49 -17.42 1.17 3.49
CA LEU A 49 -16.99 1.41 2.11
C LEU A 49 -15.93 2.52 2.06
N PRO A 50 -14.93 2.42 1.17
CA PRO A 50 -14.03 3.52 0.86
C PRO A 50 -14.78 4.61 0.09
N GLY A 51 -14.45 5.87 0.34
CA GLY A 51 -15.06 7.02 -0.33
C GLY A 51 -14.28 7.49 -1.55
N TYR A 52 -14.96 8.10 -2.52
CA TYR A 52 -14.31 8.88 -3.57
C TYR A 52 -15.06 10.18 -3.82
N VAL A 53 -14.34 11.25 -4.18
CA VAL A 53 -14.92 12.54 -4.56
C VAL A 53 -14.26 13.09 -5.81
N THR A 54 -15.06 13.68 -6.70
CA THR A 54 -14.61 14.39 -7.89
C THR A 54 -15.73 15.29 -8.44
N ASP A 55 -15.39 16.22 -9.31
CA ASP A 55 -16.32 17.13 -9.98
C ASP A 55 -15.82 17.43 -11.40
N ARG A 56 -16.62 17.09 -12.43
CA ARG A 56 -16.21 17.29 -13.83
C ARG A 56 -16.05 18.77 -14.21
N ARG A 57 -16.50 19.74 -13.39
CA ARG A 57 -16.19 21.17 -13.61
C ARG A 57 -14.69 21.49 -13.46
N MET A 58 -13.93 20.68 -12.73
CA MET A 58 -12.46 20.81 -12.67
C MET A 58 -11.79 20.57 -14.03
N LEU A 59 -12.46 19.91 -14.99
CA LEU A 59 -11.98 19.75 -16.37
C LEU A 59 -12.00 21.07 -17.17
N LEU A 60 -12.67 22.11 -16.68
CA LEU A 60 -12.68 23.43 -17.30
C LEU A 60 -11.39 24.23 -17.00
N HIS A 61 -10.63 23.84 -15.96
CA HIS A 61 -9.30 24.37 -15.69
C HIS A 61 -8.28 23.77 -16.69
N LYS A 62 -7.78 24.61 -17.60
CA LYS A 62 -6.80 24.27 -18.64
C LYS A 62 -5.96 25.49 -19.02
N ASN A 63 -4.76 25.24 -19.55
CA ASN A 63 -3.92 26.32 -20.06
C ASN A 63 -4.46 26.83 -21.40
N ILE A 64 -4.74 28.12 -21.49
CA ILE A 64 -5.39 28.73 -22.67
C ILE A 64 -4.40 29.39 -23.66
N TRP A 65 -3.12 29.51 -23.29
CA TRP A 65 -2.05 30.06 -24.15
C TRP A 65 -0.97 29.04 -24.53
N PHE A 66 -0.90 27.90 -23.82
CA PHE A 66 -0.02 26.77 -24.15
C PHE A 66 -0.83 25.45 -24.14
N PRO A 67 -1.45 25.06 -25.27
CA PRO A 67 -2.35 23.90 -25.32
C PRO A 67 -1.70 22.56 -25.00
N ASN A 68 -0.39 22.42 -25.23
CA ASN A 68 0.38 21.20 -24.98
C ASN A 68 1.06 21.21 -23.60
N HIS A 69 0.45 21.88 -22.62
CA HIS A 69 0.90 21.85 -21.23
C HIS A 69 0.86 20.43 -20.66
N ILE A 70 1.65 20.11 -19.64
CA ILE A 70 1.68 18.76 -19.04
C ILE A 70 0.55 18.54 -18.01
N GLU A 71 0.18 19.61 -17.30
CA GLU A 71 -0.98 19.63 -16.42
C GLU A 71 -2.22 19.98 -17.27
N THR A 72 -3.10 19.00 -17.52
CA THR A 72 -4.25 19.13 -18.43
C THR A 72 -5.52 18.43 -17.89
N PRO A 73 -6.72 18.75 -18.45
CA PRO A 73 -7.97 18.04 -18.12
C PRO A 73 -7.92 16.52 -18.32
N GLU A 74 -7.15 16.05 -19.31
CA GLU A 74 -7.00 14.63 -19.67
C GLU A 74 -6.46 13.79 -18.51
N ARG A 75 -5.69 14.41 -17.60
CA ARG A 75 -5.21 13.79 -16.36
C ARG A 75 -6.36 13.26 -15.51
N LEU A 76 -7.39 14.09 -15.29
CA LEU A 76 -8.54 13.71 -14.47
C LEU A 76 -9.53 12.85 -15.26
N SER A 77 -9.87 13.20 -16.50
CA SER A 77 -10.86 12.43 -17.26
C SER A 77 -10.41 10.98 -17.50
N SER A 78 -9.12 10.75 -17.81
CA SER A 78 -8.60 9.39 -18.05
C SER A 78 -8.61 8.52 -16.79
N ILE A 79 -8.36 9.09 -15.61
CA ILE A 79 -8.54 8.39 -14.33
C ILE A 79 -10.00 7.98 -14.17
N LEU A 80 -10.93 8.94 -14.37
CA LEU A 80 -12.36 8.70 -14.16
C LEU A 80 -12.86 7.61 -15.10
N ASP A 81 -12.58 7.76 -16.39
CA ASP A 81 -13.04 6.85 -17.43
C ASP A 81 -12.44 5.44 -17.25
N LEU A 82 -11.17 5.28 -16.83
CA LEU A 82 -10.59 3.96 -16.53
C LEU A 82 -11.18 3.32 -15.26
N CYS A 83 -11.43 4.10 -14.21
CA CYS A 83 -12.01 3.59 -12.97
C CYS A 83 -13.49 3.20 -13.13
N ASP A 84 -14.25 3.98 -13.92
CA ASP A 84 -15.61 3.63 -14.34
C ASP A 84 -15.60 2.35 -15.19
N GLN A 85 -14.73 2.25 -16.22
CA GLN A 85 -14.60 1.05 -17.08
C GLN A 85 -14.23 -0.23 -16.30
N GLN A 86 -13.44 -0.09 -15.22
CA GLN A 86 -13.08 -1.21 -14.35
C GLN A 86 -14.10 -1.51 -13.24
N GLY A 87 -15.25 -0.83 -13.21
CA GLY A 87 -16.30 -1.01 -12.20
C GLY A 87 -15.84 -0.68 -10.77
N LEU A 88 -14.85 0.20 -10.62
CA LEU A 88 -14.25 0.51 -9.33
C LEU A 88 -15.13 1.46 -8.52
N PHE A 89 -15.63 2.53 -9.14
CA PHE A 89 -16.45 3.52 -8.44
C PHE A 89 -17.83 3.00 -8.03
N ASP A 90 -18.39 2.02 -8.75
CA ASP A 90 -19.63 1.32 -8.35
C ASP A 90 -19.53 0.64 -6.98
N ARG A 91 -18.29 0.37 -6.53
CA ARG A 91 -17.98 -0.27 -5.25
C ARG A 91 -17.55 0.72 -4.17
N MET A 92 -17.49 2.01 -4.50
CA MET A 92 -17.06 3.08 -3.59
C MET A 92 -18.23 4.01 -3.25
N LYS A 93 -18.15 4.63 -2.08
CA LYS A 93 -19.11 5.66 -1.67
C LYS A 93 -18.79 6.98 -2.36
N LYS A 94 -19.66 7.45 -3.26
CA LYS A 94 -19.54 8.78 -3.87
C LYS A 94 -19.82 9.86 -2.83
N ILE A 95 -18.77 10.57 -2.44
CA ILE A 95 -18.84 11.74 -1.55
C ILE A 95 -19.17 12.96 -2.42
N PRO A 96 -20.09 13.84 -2.01
CA PRO A 96 -20.43 15.04 -2.78
C PRO A 96 -19.24 16.02 -2.81
N SER A 97 -18.97 16.61 -3.97
CA SER A 97 -18.11 17.79 -4.09
C SER A 97 -18.83 19.04 -3.54
N ARG A 98 -18.05 20.02 -3.09
CA ARG A 98 -18.54 21.37 -2.79
C ARG A 98 -17.48 22.41 -3.13
N LEU A 99 -17.89 23.67 -3.25
CA LEU A 99 -16.96 24.79 -3.21
C LEU A 99 -16.54 25.01 -1.74
N ALA A 100 -15.24 25.08 -1.48
CA ALA A 100 -14.74 25.61 -0.21
C ALA A 100 -15.16 27.08 -0.04
N SER A 101 -15.48 27.50 1.19
CA SER A 101 -15.63 28.91 1.53
C SER A 101 -14.26 29.62 1.48
N LEU A 102 -14.26 30.95 1.48
CA LEU A 102 -12.99 31.69 1.53
C LEU A 102 -12.34 31.51 2.92
N ASP A 103 -13.12 31.58 3.99
CA ASP A 103 -12.67 31.35 5.37
C ASP A 103 -11.96 29.99 5.56
N GLU A 104 -12.39 28.94 4.84
CA GLU A 104 -11.73 27.62 4.87
C GLU A 104 -10.36 27.64 4.17
N ILE A 105 -10.23 28.38 3.07
CA ILE A 105 -8.98 28.53 2.32
C ILE A 105 -7.99 29.41 3.10
N GLU A 106 -8.51 30.43 3.78
CA GLU A 106 -7.78 31.33 4.67
C GLU A 106 -7.22 30.64 5.94
N LEU A 107 -7.61 29.39 6.23
CA LEU A 107 -6.91 28.59 7.25
C LEU A 107 -5.44 28.33 6.86
N PHE A 108 -5.17 28.24 5.55
CA PHE A 108 -3.83 28.07 5.02
C PHE A 108 -3.23 29.36 4.47
N HIS A 109 -3.97 30.07 3.61
CA HIS A 109 -3.52 31.24 2.85
C HIS A 109 -3.84 32.58 3.53
N SER A 110 -3.22 33.68 3.11
CA SER A 110 -3.71 35.01 3.50
C SER A 110 -4.98 35.42 2.75
N LYS A 111 -5.73 36.35 3.34
CA LYS A 111 -6.95 36.92 2.74
C LYS A 111 -6.65 37.63 1.42
N ASP A 112 -5.53 38.36 1.36
CA ASP A 112 -5.14 39.15 0.20
C ASP A 112 -4.79 38.24 -0.98
N TYR A 113 -4.06 37.16 -0.74
CA TYR A 113 -3.80 36.14 -1.77
C TYR A 113 -5.07 35.42 -2.24
N VAL A 114 -5.97 35.06 -1.33
CA VAL A 114 -7.26 34.44 -1.69
C VAL A 114 -8.09 35.37 -2.59
N GLN A 115 -8.11 36.68 -2.32
CA GLN A 115 -8.75 37.67 -3.20
C GLN A 115 -8.02 37.87 -4.53
N GLN A 116 -6.69 37.83 -4.54
CA GLN A 116 -5.92 37.88 -5.78
C GLN A 116 -6.29 36.72 -6.71
N VAL A 117 -6.32 35.49 -6.20
CA VAL A 117 -6.74 34.31 -6.99
C VAL A 117 -8.22 34.37 -7.36
N ALA A 118 -9.08 34.92 -6.49
CA ALA A 118 -10.50 35.13 -6.81
C ALA A 118 -10.71 36.05 -8.02
N SER A 119 -9.89 37.10 -8.15
CA SER A 119 -9.99 38.07 -9.25
C SER A 119 -9.80 37.44 -10.65
N PHE A 120 -9.11 36.30 -10.75
CA PHE A 120 -8.88 35.57 -12.00
C PHE A 120 -10.18 35.19 -12.74
N GLU A 121 -11.28 34.97 -12.02
CA GLU A 121 -12.58 34.64 -12.63
C GLU A 121 -13.15 35.80 -13.48
N SER A 122 -12.72 37.04 -13.20
CA SER A 122 -13.16 38.26 -13.91
C SER A 122 -12.20 38.76 -15.00
N MET A 123 -10.99 38.21 -15.09
CA MET A 123 -9.92 38.69 -15.97
C MET A 123 -10.04 38.22 -17.42
N GLY A 124 -9.51 39.02 -18.34
CA GLY A 124 -9.28 38.62 -19.73
C GLY A 124 -8.10 37.65 -19.88
N ALA A 125 -7.99 37.00 -21.04
CA ALA A 125 -6.94 35.99 -21.28
C ALA A 125 -5.50 36.55 -21.18
N GLU A 126 -5.26 37.77 -21.68
CA GLU A 126 -3.96 38.44 -21.59
C GLU A 126 -3.62 38.85 -20.14
N GLU A 127 -4.61 39.34 -19.39
CA GLU A 127 -4.47 39.68 -17.98
C GLU A 127 -4.16 38.44 -17.14
N LEU A 128 -4.86 37.33 -17.39
CA LEU A 128 -4.61 36.02 -16.77
C LEU A 128 -3.21 35.50 -17.07
N GLN A 129 -2.75 35.62 -18.32
CA GLN A 129 -1.40 35.22 -18.69
C GLN A 129 -0.37 36.05 -17.91
N LYS A 130 -0.51 37.38 -17.92
CA LYS A 130 0.37 38.30 -17.21
C LYS A 130 0.38 38.07 -15.69
N ALA A 131 -0.79 37.85 -15.09
CA ALA A 131 -0.93 37.58 -13.65
C ALA A 131 -0.41 36.19 -13.25
N SER A 132 -0.55 35.19 -14.13
CA SER A 132 0.02 33.85 -13.88
C SER A 132 1.55 33.89 -13.99
N SER A 133 2.10 34.66 -14.94
CA SER A 133 3.54 34.79 -15.17
C SER A 133 4.31 35.54 -14.07
N THR A 134 3.66 36.08 -13.04
CA THR A 134 4.35 36.56 -11.83
C THR A 134 4.66 35.45 -10.83
N TYR A 135 4.14 34.25 -11.05
CA TYR A 135 4.38 33.07 -10.24
C TYR A 135 5.23 32.05 -11.00
N ASP A 136 5.97 31.23 -10.27
CA ASP A 136 6.81 30.18 -10.86
C ASP A 136 5.98 28.94 -11.24
N SER A 137 6.04 28.57 -12.52
CA SER A 137 5.35 27.43 -13.13
C SER A 137 3.83 27.41 -12.86
N VAL A 138 3.12 28.51 -13.16
CA VAL A 138 1.66 28.62 -12.96
C VAL A 138 0.95 29.05 -14.24
N TYR A 139 -0.28 28.55 -14.44
CA TYR A 139 -1.23 29.08 -15.41
C TYR A 139 -2.63 29.21 -14.78
N ALA A 140 -3.46 30.06 -15.37
CA ALA A 140 -4.87 30.18 -15.00
C ALA A 140 -5.78 30.42 -16.21
N CYS A 141 -7.05 30.07 -16.04
CA CYS A 141 -8.16 30.45 -16.92
C CYS A 141 -9.30 30.98 -16.04
N GLN A 142 -10.37 31.51 -16.63
CA GLN A 142 -11.52 32.04 -15.90
C GLN A 142 -12.18 31.00 -14.97
N HIS A 143 -12.07 29.70 -15.27
CA HIS A 143 -12.59 28.63 -14.43
C HIS A 143 -11.63 28.16 -13.33
N SER A 144 -10.39 28.66 -13.28
CA SER A 144 -9.36 28.23 -12.31
C SER A 144 -9.78 28.41 -10.87
N PHE A 145 -10.36 29.56 -10.50
CA PHE A 145 -10.76 29.84 -9.13
C PHE A 145 -11.88 28.89 -8.68
N THR A 146 -12.92 28.74 -9.49
CA THR A 146 -14.00 27.77 -9.25
C THR A 146 -13.47 26.33 -9.17
N ALA A 147 -12.53 25.92 -10.04
CA ALA A 147 -11.91 24.59 -9.98
C ALA A 147 -11.08 24.38 -8.70
N ALA A 148 -10.25 25.35 -8.31
CA ALA A 148 -9.45 25.28 -7.07
C ALA A 148 -10.35 25.21 -5.83
N ARG A 149 -11.45 25.98 -5.78
CA ARG A 149 -12.45 25.87 -4.71
C ARG A 149 -13.15 24.52 -4.67
N LEU A 150 -13.36 23.87 -5.81
CA LEU A 150 -13.88 22.49 -5.88
C LEU A 150 -12.85 21.46 -5.43
N ALA A 151 -11.57 21.64 -5.76
CA ALA A 151 -10.48 20.77 -5.31
C ALA A 151 -10.39 20.75 -3.77
N VAL A 152 -10.26 21.94 -3.16
CA VAL A 152 -10.23 22.10 -1.70
C VAL A 152 -11.52 21.57 -1.06
N GLY A 153 -12.70 22.00 -1.52
CA GLY A 153 -13.97 21.62 -0.90
C GLY A 153 -14.30 20.13 -1.04
N SER A 154 -13.83 19.48 -2.10
CA SER A 154 -13.90 18.03 -2.26
C SER A 154 -13.04 17.32 -1.22
N LEU A 155 -11.77 17.71 -1.06
CA LEU A 155 -10.87 17.10 -0.08
C LEU A 155 -11.32 17.35 1.36
N LEU A 156 -11.91 18.52 1.66
CA LEU A 156 -12.54 18.79 2.95
C LEU A 156 -13.70 17.82 3.22
N ASN A 157 -14.64 17.66 2.28
CA ASN A 157 -15.73 16.70 2.42
C ASN A 157 -15.24 15.24 2.58
N ALA A 158 -14.17 14.85 1.87
CA ALA A 158 -13.54 13.54 2.04
C ALA A 158 -12.92 13.36 3.43
N THR A 159 -12.24 14.40 3.93
CA THR A 159 -11.64 14.42 5.27
C THR A 159 -12.70 14.35 6.37
N GLU A 160 -13.73 15.17 6.29
CA GLU A 160 -14.87 15.14 7.20
C GLU A 160 -15.60 13.78 7.16
N ALA A 161 -15.75 13.16 5.99
CA ALA A 161 -16.41 11.86 5.87
C ALA A 161 -15.63 10.75 6.60
N VAL A 162 -14.30 10.72 6.46
CA VAL A 162 -13.44 9.76 7.18
C VAL A 162 -13.40 10.03 8.68
N LEU A 163 -13.25 11.29 9.10
CA LEU A 163 -13.22 11.65 10.54
C LEU A 163 -14.56 11.38 11.24
N MET A 164 -15.68 11.63 10.56
CA MET A 164 -17.03 11.31 11.05
C MET A 164 -17.45 9.84 10.83
N LYS A 165 -16.55 8.96 10.35
CA LYS A 165 -16.82 7.53 10.09
C LYS A 165 -17.99 7.27 9.11
N ARG A 166 -18.20 8.20 8.17
CA ARG A 166 -19.15 8.08 7.04
C ARG A 166 -18.59 7.22 5.90
N CYS A 167 -17.28 7.01 5.88
CA CYS A 167 -16.52 6.02 5.10
C CYS A 167 -15.25 5.62 5.89
N VAL A 168 -14.59 4.52 5.52
CA VAL A 168 -13.36 4.04 6.23
C VAL A 168 -12.12 4.86 5.89
N ASN A 169 -11.95 5.18 4.61
CA ASN A 169 -10.89 5.98 4.00
C ASN A 169 -11.49 6.70 2.78
N ALA A 170 -10.73 7.58 2.11
CA ALA A 170 -11.22 8.26 0.91
C ALA A 170 -10.11 8.66 -0.08
N ILE A 171 -10.50 8.87 -1.35
CA ILE A 171 -9.67 9.51 -2.38
C ILE A 171 -10.38 10.71 -3.02
N ALA A 172 -9.68 11.83 -3.15
CA ALA A 172 -10.13 13.04 -3.83
C ALA A 172 -9.41 13.16 -5.19
N LEU A 173 -10.17 12.96 -6.26
CA LEU A 173 -9.68 13.07 -7.64
C LEU A 173 -9.96 14.48 -8.14
N VAL A 174 -8.99 15.36 -7.85
CA VAL A 174 -9.11 16.82 -7.91
C VAL A 174 -8.06 17.45 -8.81
N ARG A 175 -8.40 18.62 -9.39
CA ARG A 175 -7.50 19.51 -10.13
C ARG A 175 -7.99 20.96 -9.97
N PRO A 176 -7.11 21.98 -9.85
CA PRO A 176 -5.64 21.91 -9.83
C PRO A 176 -5.07 21.15 -8.61
N PRO A 177 -3.79 20.74 -8.67
CA PRO A 177 -3.04 20.27 -7.51
C PRO A 177 -2.87 21.38 -6.45
N GLY A 178 -2.29 21.04 -5.30
CA GLY A 178 -2.16 21.94 -4.16
C GLY A 178 -0.82 21.98 -3.43
N HIS A 179 -0.03 20.89 -3.36
CA HIS A 179 1.07 20.78 -2.39
C HIS A 179 2.16 21.88 -2.48
N HIS A 180 2.38 22.48 -3.65
CA HIS A 180 3.31 23.59 -3.85
C HIS A 180 2.78 24.97 -3.42
N ALA A 181 1.46 25.17 -3.39
CA ALA A 181 0.89 26.49 -3.13
C ALA A 181 1.28 27.01 -1.73
N MET A 182 1.80 28.23 -1.68
CA MET A 182 2.41 28.84 -0.49
C MET A 182 1.40 29.76 0.21
N LEU A 183 1.77 30.35 1.35
CA LEU A 183 0.89 31.26 2.11
C LEU A 183 0.30 32.37 1.22
N ASP A 184 1.13 32.99 0.39
CA ASP A 184 0.84 34.18 -0.42
C ASP A 184 1.16 34.01 -1.91
N ALA A 185 1.39 32.78 -2.39
CA ALA A 185 1.80 32.55 -3.78
C ALA A 185 1.26 31.25 -4.37
N ALA A 186 0.85 31.34 -5.64
CA ALA A 186 0.69 30.17 -6.49
C ALA A 186 2.08 29.67 -6.90
N ASN A 187 2.23 28.36 -7.09
CA ASN A 187 3.49 27.76 -7.49
C ASN A 187 3.25 26.36 -8.06
N GLY A 188 4.01 25.90 -9.07
CA GLY A 188 3.97 24.50 -9.52
C GLY A 188 2.57 23.99 -9.86
N PHE A 189 1.84 24.72 -10.71
CA PHE A 189 0.45 24.48 -11.09
C PHE A 189 -0.59 24.56 -9.94
N CYS A 190 -0.15 24.77 -8.69
CA CYS A 190 -1.00 24.82 -7.51
C CYS A 190 -1.50 26.24 -7.23
N LEU A 191 -2.82 26.40 -7.06
CA LEU A 191 -3.45 27.69 -6.71
C LEU A 191 -3.86 27.77 -5.23
N PHE A 192 -4.31 26.67 -4.64
CA PHE A 192 -4.59 26.59 -3.20
C PHE A 192 -4.07 25.26 -2.67
N ASN A 193 -3.54 25.27 -1.44
CA ASN A 193 -2.90 24.09 -0.87
C ASN A 193 -3.94 23.10 -0.33
N ASN A 194 -4.49 22.27 -1.21
CA ASN A 194 -5.54 21.30 -0.91
C ASN A 194 -5.28 20.54 0.40
N VAL A 195 -4.16 19.82 0.47
CA VAL A 195 -3.77 18.99 1.63
C VAL A 195 -3.46 19.85 2.86
N GLY A 196 -2.79 20.99 2.70
CA GLY A 196 -2.51 21.91 3.79
C GLY A 196 -3.76 22.52 4.42
N ILE A 197 -4.75 22.90 3.61
CA ILE A 197 -6.06 23.39 4.05
C ILE A 197 -6.81 22.26 4.78
N ALA A 198 -6.80 21.04 4.25
CA ALA A 198 -7.42 19.88 4.91
C ALA A 198 -6.80 19.56 6.28
N ALA A 199 -5.46 19.66 6.39
CA ALA A 199 -4.76 19.52 7.67
C ALA A 199 -5.15 20.63 8.65
N ALA A 200 -5.12 21.90 8.23
CA ALA A 200 -5.49 23.04 9.07
C ALA A 200 -6.97 22.98 9.52
N HIS A 201 -7.88 22.56 8.63
CA HIS A 201 -9.27 22.31 8.96
C HIS A 201 -9.42 21.18 9.99
N ALA A 202 -8.71 20.05 9.83
CA ALA A 202 -8.75 18.95 10.79
C ALA A 202 -8.18 19.32 12.17
N LEU A 203 -7.14 20.15 12.25
CA LEU A 203 -6.67 20.72 13.52
C LEU A 203 -7.73 21.64 14.16
N ASN A 204 -8.36 22.52 13.37
CA ASN A 204 -9.26 23.56 13.90
C ASN A 204 -10.67 23.05 14.24
N ALA A 205 -11.31 22.32 13.31
CA ALA A 205 -12.68 21.84 13.45
C ALA A 205 -12.77 20.53 14.26
N PHE A 206 -11.82 19.61 14.07
CA PHE A 206 -11.83 18.28 14.72
C PHE A 206 -10.87 18.16 15.90
N ARG A 207 -10.07 19.20 16.20
CA ARG A 207 -9.15 19.26 17.35
C ARG A 207 -8.18 18.07 17.40
N LEU A 208 -7.65 17.68 16.23
CA LEU A 208 -6.63 16.63 16.17
C LEU A 208 -5.30 17.13 16.73
N ASP A 209 -4.63 16.27 17.48
CA ASP A 209 -3.29 16.51 18.05
C ASP A 209 -2.18 16.10 17.07
N ARG A 210 -2.44 15.10 16.22
CA ARG A 210 -1.41 14.44 15.38
C ARG A 210 -1.97 14.04 14.02
N ILE A 211 -1.50 14.70 12.96
CA ILE A 211 -1.80 14.39 11.56
C ILE A 211 -0.50 14.07 10.86
N LEU A 212 -0.45 12.96 10.14
CA LEU A 212 0.67 12.62 9.25
C LEU A 212 0.30 13.07 7.84
N ILE A 213 1.16 13.88 7.22
CA ILE A 213 1.10 14.17 5.79
C ILE A 213 2.21 13.36 5.11
N VAL A 214 1.83 12.50 4.18
CA VAL A 214 2.76 11.78 3.29
C VAL A 214 2.69 12.42 1.92
N ASP A 215 3.82 12.91 1.42
CA ASP A 215 3.97 13.38 0.05
C ASP A 215 4.85 12.39 -0.72
N TRP A 216 4.24 11.72 -1.70
CA TRP A 216 4.93 10.80 -2.60
C TRP A 216 4.99 11.31 -4.04
N ASP A 217 4.51 12.54 -4.29
CA ASP A 217 4.77 13.26 -5.53
C ASP A 217 6.28 13.37 -5.75
N VAL A 218 6.74 13.32 -7.00
CA VAL A 218 8.17 13.37 -7.28
C VAL A 218 8.77 14.75 -6.98
N HIS A 219 7.95 15.79 -6.83
CA HIS A 219 8.37 17.13 -6.47
C HIS A 219 8.23 17.41 -4.97
N TYR A 220 9.08 18.30 -4.48
CA TYR A 220 9.06 18.74 -3.10
C TYR A 220 7.85 19.65 -2.81
N GLY A 221 6.90 19.20 -1.99
CA GLY A 221 5.73 19.97 -1.51
C GLY A 221 6.08 21.09 -0.51
N GLN A 222 6.86 22.08 -0.94
CA GLN A 222 7.39 23.18 -0.12
C GLN A 222 6.30 23.97 0.61
N GLY A 223 5.13 24.16 -0.02
CA GLY A 223 4.03 24.93 0.56
C GLY A 223 3.55 24.32 1.88
N ILE A 224 3.31 23.00 1.88
CA ILE A 224 2.89 22.25 3.07
C ILE A 224 3.95 22.37 4.17
N GLN A 225 5.22 22.14 3.83
CA GLN A 225 6.29 22.13 4.82
C GLN A 225 6.51 23.51 5.45
N GLN A 226 6.56 24.58 4.64
CA GLN A 226 6.74 25.95 5.17
C GLN A 226 5.58 26.36 6.10
N LYS A 227 4.32 25.99 5.80
CA LYS A 227 3.18 26.27 6.68
C LYS A 227 3.30 25.60 8.05
N PHE A 228 3.84 24.38 8.10
CA PHE A 228 3.85 23.54 9.30
C PHE A 228 5.24 23.35 9.94
N ILE A 229 6.27 24.05 9.47
CA ILE A 229 7.68 23.87 9.88
C ILE A 229 7.91 23.99 11.40
N ASN A 230 7.07 24.76 12.09
CA ASN A 230 7.08 25.00 13.55
C ASN A 230 6.11 24.09 14.34
N SER A 231 5.41 23.16 13.69
CA SER A 231 4.33 22.38 14.31
C SER A 231 4.73 20.94 14.61
N LYS A 232 4.64 20.54 15.89
CA LYS A 232 4.68 19.13 16.31
C LYS A 232 3.37 18.36 16.13
N GLN A 233 2.29 19.06 15.73
CA GLN A 233 0.99 18.41 15.48
C GLN A 233 0.89 17.83 14.07
N ILE A 234 1.74 18.28 13.14
CA ILE A 234 1.82 17.78 11.77
C ILE A 234 3.19 17.13 11.59
N LEU A 235 3.22 15.84 11.25
CA LEU A 235 4.43 15.20 10.75
C LEU A 235 4.38 15.22 9.22
N CYS A 236 5.27 15.97 8.58
CA CYS A 236 5.41 16.01 7.12
C CYS A 236 6.52 15.06 6.67
N VAL A 237 6.20 14.09 5.79
CA VAL A 237 7.19 13.22 5.14
C VAL A 237 7.08 13.38 3.64
N SER A 238 8.14 13.87 2.97
CA SER A 238 8.19 14.03 1.52
C SER A 238 9.32 13.20 0.90
N ILE A 239 9.03 12.48 -0.18
CA ILE A 239 9.98 11.67 -0.94
C ILE A 239 10.02 12.18 -2.39
N HIS A 240 11.05 12.97 -2.73
CA HIS A 240 11.08 13.77 -3.94
C HIS A 240 12.43 13.69 -4.66
N ARG A 241 12.42 13.85 -5.98
CA ARG A 241 13.63 14.09 -6.78
C ARG A 241 14.26 15.42 -6.36
N HIS A 242 15.57 15.42 -6.22
CA HIS A 242 16.33 16.57 -5.73
C HIS A 242 17.58 16.83 -6.57
N GLU A 243 18.30 15.77 -6.98
CA GLU A 243 19.55 15.86 -7.76
C GLU A 243 20.52 16.92 -7.18
N PHE A 244 20.75 16.89 -5.86
CA PHE A 244 21.57 17.85 -5.11
C PHE A 244 21.13 19.32 -5.29
N GLY A 245 19.82 19.56 -5.35
CA GLY A 245 19.20 20.86 -5.53
C GLY A 245 19.10 21.32 -7.00
N SER A 246 19.53 20.49 -7.96
CA SER A 246 19.42 20.84 -9.38
C SER A 246 18.07 20.52 -10.02
N PHE A 247 17.23 19.70 -9.37
CA PHE A 247 15.84 19.50 -9.78
C PHE A 247 14.91 20.57 -9.18
N TRP A 248 13.83 20.92 -9.89
CA TRP A 248 12.85 21.91 -9.45
C TRP A 248 12.12 21.42 -8.17
N PRO A 249 11.87 22.27 -7.15
CA PRO A 249 11.93 23.74 -7.13
C PRO A 249 13.30 24.35 -6.74
N HIS A 250 14.41 23.61 -6.82
CA HIS A 250 15.77 24.12 -6.58
C HIS A 250 16.02 24.67 -5.16
N MET A 251 15.26 24.18 -4.17
CA MET A 251 15.23 24.70 -2.81
C MET A 251 16.20 23.96 -1.88
N PRO A 252 17.23 24.63 -1.30
CA PRO A 252 18.13 24.00 -0.32
C PRO A 252 17.40 23.44 0.91
N GLU A 253 16.26 24.01 1.28
CA GLU A 253 15.41 23.52 2.37
C GLU A 253 14.72 22.18 2.07
N SER A 254 14.78 21.67 0.84
CA SER A 254 14.29 20.33 0.47
C SER A 254 15.27 19.21 0.84
N ASP A 255 16.51 19.52 1.23
CA ASP A 255 17.48 18.51 1.63
C ASP A 255 17.14 17.85 2.99
N TRP A 256 17.73 16.68 3.29
CA TRP A 256 17.43 15.84 4.46
C TRP A 256 17.74 16.48 5.82
N ASN A 257 18.50 17.58 5.83
CA ASN A 257 18.97 18.24 7.04
C ASN A 257 17.91 19.19 7.66
N ASN A 258 16.93 19.64 6.86
CA ASN A 258 15.84 20.52 7.26
C ASN A 258 14.71 19.72 7.93
N VAL A 259 14.85 19.49 9.23
CA VAL A 259 13.93 18.64 10.02
C VAL A 259 12.91 19.43 10.84
N GLY A 260 12.61 20.67 10.47
CA GLY A 260 11.69 21.54 11.20
C GLY A 260 12.41 22.61 12.03
N GLN A 261 11.63 23.48 12.63
CA GLN A 261 12.08 24.65 13.40
C GLN A 261 11.28 24.74 14.71
N ASP A 262 11.82 25.44 15.72
CA ASP A 262 11.20 25.62 17.03
C ASP A 262 10.59 24.33 17.62
N ASP A 263 9.31 24.37 18.00
CA ASP A 263 8.54 23.24 18.53
C ASP A 263 8.34 22.10 17.51
N GLY A 264 8.49 22.37 16.20
CA GLY A 264 8.38 21.42 15.09
C GLY A 264 9.67 20.66 14.77
N LEU A 265 10.75 20.84 15.55
CA LEU A 265 12.00 20.10 15.38
C LEU A 265 11.78 18.56 15.45
N GLY A 266 12.11 17.89 14.37
CA GLY A 266 11.90 16.45 14.14
C GLY A 266 10.63 16.11 13.34
N PHE A 267 9.73 17.07 13.09
CA PHE A 267 8.43 16.84 12.46
C PHE A 267 8.38 17.19 10.97
N ASN A 268 9.48 17.69 10.40
CA ASN A 268 9.69 17.76 8.97
C ASN A 268 10.69 16.68 8.53
N VAL A 269 10.39 15.94 7.46
CA VAL A 269 11.15 14.77 7.04
C VAL A 269 11.29 14.73 5.52
N ASN A 270 12.46 15.09 5.02
CA ASN A 270 12.81 15.08 3.61
C ASN A 270 13.64 13.86 3.25
N VAL A 271 13.21 13.14 2.20
CA VAL A 271 13.98 12.07 1.58
C VAL A 271 14.37 12.50 0.15
N PRO A 272 15.44 13.31 0.00
CA PRO A 272 15.88 13.83 -1.29
C PRO A 272 16.53 12.73 -2.13
N LEU A 273 15.98 12.50 -3.32
CA LEU A 273 16.46 11.52 -4.28
C LEU A 273 17.44 12.18 -5.24
N ASN A 274 18.73 11.90 -5.05
CA ASN A 274 19.83 12.55 -5.76
C ASN A 274 20.22 11.86 -7.08
N VAL A 275 19.44 10.87 -7.54
CA VAL A 275 19.60 10.17 -8.82
C VAL A 275 18.23 9.82 -9.41
N ARG A 276 18.16 9.72 -10.74
CA ARG A 276 16.97 9.28 -11.51
C ARG A 276 16.89 7.75 -11.56
N GLY A 277 15.81 7.23 -12.17
CA GLY A 277 15.70 5.81 -12.48
C GLY A 277 15.46 4.90 -11.27
N LEU A 278 15.11 5.46 -10.11
CA LEU A 278 14.81 4.69 -8.90
C LEU A 278 13.48 3.94 -9.05
N GLY A 279 13.42 2.71 -8.53
CA GLY A 279 12.30 1.80 -8.73
C GLY A 279 11.54 1.43 -7.46
N ASP A 280 10.61 0.48 -7.60
CA ASP A 280 9.75 -0.03 -6.53
C ASP A 280 10.55 -0.43 -5.26
N ALA A 281 11.71 -1.06 -5.41
CA ALA A 281 12.55 -1.50 -4.29
C ALA A 281 13.15 -0.34 -3.48
N ASP A 282 13.51 0.76 -4.14
CA ASP A 282 14.10 1.94 -3.49
C ASP A 282 13.08 2.66 -2.61
N TYR A 283 11.88 2.90 -3.15
CA TYR A 283 10.82 3.53 -2.37
C TYR A 283 10.26 2.60 -1.29
N LEU A 284 10.18 1.28 -1.51
CA LEU A 284 9.86 0.33 -0.43
C LEU A 284 10.85 0.43 0.73
N ALA A 285 12.14 0.57 0.45
CA ALA A 285 13.14 0.73 1.50
C ALA A 285 12.89 2.01 2.32
N ILE A 286 12.59 3.13 1.65
CA ILE A 286 12.22 4.39 2.31
C ILE A 286 10.94 4.21 3.17
N PHE A 287 9.91 3.55 2.63
CA PHE A 287 8.68 3.27 3.38
C PHE A 287 8.93 2.39 4.61
N HIS A 288 9.70 1.31 4.48
CA HIS A 288 9.95 0.37 5.57
C HIS A 288 10.94 0.87 6.63
N HIS A 289 11.91 1.70 6.25
CA HIS A 289 12.98 2.14 7.16
C HIS A 289 12.81 3.56 7.71
N ILE A 290 12.15 4.46 6.97
CA ILE A 290 11.89 5.84 7.40
C ILE A 290 10.41 6.03 7.74
N LEU A 291 9.52 5.93 6.74
CA LEU A 291 8.14 6.41 6.88
C LEU A 291 7.34 5.61 7.91
N LEU A 292 7.24 4.29 7.77
CA LEU A 292 6.41 3.47 8.66
C LEU A 292 6.90 3.46 10.11
N PRO A 293 8.21 3.36 10.41
CA PRO A 293 8.69 3.50 11.78
C PRO A 293 8.31 4.85 12.42
N LEU A 294 8.43 5.96 11.69
CA LEU A 294 7.99 7.29 12.15
C LEU A 294 6.47 7.32 12.36
N ALA A 295 5.68 6.84 11.41
CA ALA A 295 4.22 6.81 11.51
C ALA A 295 3.72 5.95 12.70
N ILE A 296 4.39 4.85 12.99
CA ILE A 296 4.08 3.97 14.14
C ILE A 296 4.45 4.64 15.47
N GLU A 297 5.60 5.32 15.56
CA GLU A 297 6.01 6.05 16.78
C GLU A 297 5.16 7.31 17.01
N PHE A 298 4.78 8.02 15.95
CA PHE A 298 3.95 9.23 16.00
C PHE A 298 2.47 8.96 16.32
N GLN A 299 1.94 7.80 15.95
CA GLN A 299 0.54 7.42 16.16
C GLN A 299 -0.47 8.49 15.66
N PRO A 300 -0.48 8.81 14.35
CA PRO A 300 -1.37 9.83 13.79
C PRO A 300 -2.85 9.47 13.98
N GLN A 301 -3.67 10.50 14.22
CA GLN A 301 -5.13 10.39 14.26
C GLN A 301 -5.75 10.47 12.86
N LEU A 302 -5.05 11.07 11.88
CA LEU A 302 -5.42 11.15 10.47
C LEU A 302 -4.14 11.04 9.62
N ILE A 303 -4.23 10.38 8.47
CA ILE A 303 -3.20 10.41 7.42
C ILE A 303 -3.78 11.11 6.20
N LEU A 304 -3.13 12.18 5.77
CA LEU A 304 -3.37 12.84 4.49
C LEU A 304 -2.24 12.43 3.53
N VAL A 305 -2.56 12.18 2.27
CA VAL A 305 -1.57 11.88 1.24
C VAL A 305 -1.65 12.90 0.11
N SER A 306 -0.56 13.62 -0.11
CA SER A 306 -0.27 14.31 -1.37
C SER A 306 0.18 13.24 -2.37
N ALA A 307 -0.75 12.82 -3.23
CA ALA A 307 -0.53 11.69 -4.14
C ALA A 307 -0.32 12.18 -5.58
N GLY A 308 0.93 12.55 -5.86
CA GLY A 308 1.44 12.59 -7.22
C GLY A 308 1.66 11.19 -7.80
N PHE A 309 1.66 11.10 -9.12
CA PHE A 309 1.99 9.88 -9.85
C PHE A 309 3.06 10.12 -10.93
N ASP A 310 3.86 11.16 -10.75
CA ASP A 310 4.98 11.55 -11.62
C ASP A 310 6.29 10.84 -11.27
N ALA A 311 6.39 10.20 -10.11
CA ALA A 311 7.43 9.20 -9.85
C ALA A 311 7.17 7.88 -10.62
N ALA A 312 6.00 7.71 -11.25
CA ALA A 312 5.69 6.50 -12.00
C ALA A 312 6.45 6.43 -13.33
N VAL A 313 6.80 5.21 -13.74
CA VAL A 313 7.32 4.89 -15.07
C VAL A 313 6.46 5.57 -16.14
N GLY A 314 7.09 6.18 -17.13
CA GLY A 314 6.38 6.92 -18.18
C GLY A 314 6.33 8.43 -17.96
N CYS A 315 6.56 8.94 -16.75
CA CYS A 315 6.45 10.39 -16.50
C CYS A 315 7.57 11.21 -17.17
N PRO A 316 7.26 12.32 -17.87
CA PRO A 316 8.27 13.21 -18.45
C PRO A 316 9.08 14.00 -17.39
N GLU A 317 8.47 14.36 -16.25
CA GLU A 317 9.12 15.19 -15.23
C GLU A 317 9.93 14.38 -14.20
N GLY A 318 9.38 13.27 -13.70
CA GLY A 318 9.99 12.57 -12.57
C GLY A 318 11.19 11.70 -12.94
N GLU A 319 11.18 11.11 -14.13
CA GLU A 319 12.23 10.19 -14.63
C GLU A 319 12.58 9.04 -13.66
N MET A 320 11.61 8.62 -12.85
CA MET A 320 11.67 7.45 -11.96
C MET A 320 10.98 6.25 -12.61
N LEU A 321 11.16 5.06 -12.03
CA LEU A 321 10.71 3.76 -12.57
C LEU A 321 9.73 3.04 -11.64
N LEU A 322 8.90 3.77 -10.88
CA LEU A 322 7.87 3.15 -10.05
C LEU A 322 6.81 2.52 -10.96
N SER A 323 6.52 1.23 -10.74
CA SER A 323 5.43 0.57 -11.46
C SER A 323 4.09 0.99 -10.84
N PRO A 324 3.00 1.20 -11.61
CA PRO A 324 1.69 1.61 -11.06
C PRO A 324 1.17 0.74 -9.90
N ARG A 325 1.66 -0.50 -9.81
CA ARG A 325 1.40 -1.45 -8.74
C ARG A 325 1.86 -0.93 -7.38
N ILE A 326 2.98 -0.20 -7.29
CA ILE A 326 3.60 0.16 -6.00
C ILE A 326 2.71 1.08 -5.16
N PHE A 327 1.94 1.96 -5.80
CA PHE A 327 1.01 2.86 -5.12
C PHE A 327 -0.10 2.10 -4.37
N ALA A 328 -0.47 0.88 -4.81
CA ALA A 328 -1.34 0.00 -4.04
C ALA A 328 -0.68 -0.49 -2.74
N HIS A 329 0.62 -0.80 -2.77
CA HIS A 329 1.38 -1.22 -1.59
C HIS A 329 1.59 -0.06 -0.62
N PHE A 330 1.95 1.14 -1.11
CA PHE A 330 2.01 2.35 -0.28
C PHE A 330 0.66 2.61 0.41
N THR A 331 -0.43 2.62 -0.36
CA THR A 331 -1.80 2.79 0.15
C THR A 331 -2.13 1.77 1.22
N LYS A 332 -1.83 0.48 0.98
CA LYS A 332 -2.14 -0.61 1.93
C LYS A 332 -1.31 -0.51 3.21
N MET A 333 -0.03 -0.11 3.10
CA MET A 333 0.84 0.13 4.25
C MET A 333 0.35 1.31 5.10
N LEU A 334 -0.01 2.45 4.49
CA LEU A 334 -0.56 3.61 5.20
C LEU A 334 -1.92 3.30 5.84
N ALA A 335 -2.81 2.58 5.15
CA ALA A 335 -4.12 2.18 5.67
C ALA A 335 -4.04 1.23 6.89
N SER A 336 -2.88 0.61 7.15
CA SER A 336 -2.66 -0.17 8.37
C SER A 336 -2.42 0.71 9.62
N VAL A 337 -2.11 1.99 9.42
CA VAL A 337 -1.85 3.00 10.46
C VAL A 337 -3.11 3.89 10.64
N ALA A 338 -3.16 4.71 11.69
CA ALA A 338 -4.29 5.59 12.05
C ALA A 338 -5.67 4.88 12.17
N ALA A 339 -5.68 3.55 12.32
CA ALA A 339 -6.88 2.70 12.22
C ALA A 339 -7.67 2.93 10.91
N GLY A 340 -6.95 3.05 9.79
CA GLY A 340 -7.54 3.15 8.44
C GLY A 340 -7.97 4.55 8.02
N ARG A 341 -7.92 5.56 8.91
CA ARG A 341 -8.29 6.96 8.58
C ARG A 341 -7.23 7.61 7.68
N LEU A 342 -7.34 7.27 6.40
CA LEU A 342 -6.49 7.67 5.30
C LEU A 342 -7.32 8.46 4.29
N VAL A 343 -6.81 9.62 3.87
CA VAL A 343 -7.43 10.47 2.84
C VAL A 343 -6.37 10.84 1.82
N ILE A 344 -6.59 10.49 0.56
CA ILE A 344 -5.64 10.66 -0.54
C ILE A 344 -6.11 11.81 -1.44
N SER A 345 -5.24 12.76 -1.77
CA SER A 345 -5.48 13.87 -2.70
C SER A 345 -4.64 13.69 -3.95
N LEU A 346 -5.23 13.81 -5.14
CA LEU A 346 -4.48 13.83 -6.39
C LEU A 346 -3.64 15.11 -6.49
N GLU A 347 -2.33 14.96 -6.72
CA GLU A 347 -1.39 16.07 -6.97
C GLU A 347 -0.87 16.01 -8.42
N GLY A 348 0.42 15.75 -8.65
CA GLY A 348 1.07 15.62 -9.96
C GLY A 348 0.91 14.26 -10.66
N GLY A 349 1.76 13.99 -11.65
CA GLY A 349 1.66 12.83 -12.55
C GLY A 349 1.12 13.19 -13.93
N TYR A 350 2.00 13.10 -14.94
CA TYR A 350 1.76 13.68 -16.28
C TYR A 350 1.81 12.64 -17.42
N CYS A 351 2.20 11.40 -17.13
CA CYS A 351 2.01 10.28 -18.06
C CYS A 351 0.60 9.71 -17.91
N ILE A 352 -0.31 10.12 -18.79
CA ILE A 352 -1.75 9.79 -18.69
C ILE A 352 -2.05 8.29 -18.50
N PRO A 353 -1.41 7.34 -19.22
CA PRO A 353 -1.62 5.91 -18.98
C PRO A 353 -1.14 5.49 -17.58
N SER A 354 0.08 5.87 -17.21
CA SER A 354 0.70 5.48 -15.93
C SER A 354 -0.05 6.05 -14.73
N LEU A 355 -0.48 7.32 -14.82
CA LEU A 355 -1.35 8.00 -13.86
C LEU A 355 -2.65 7.22 -13.63
N SER A 356 -3.38 6.95 -14.71
CA SER A 356 -4.71 6.30 -14.63
C SER A 356 -4.59 4.89 -14.03
N TRP A 357 -3.58 4.12 -14.45
CA TRP A 357 -3.30 2.80 -13.90
C TRP A 357 -2.84 2.83 -12.44
N SER A 358 -2.09 3.85 -12.03
CA SER A 358 -1.62 4.00 -10.65
C SER A 358 -2.80 4.33 -9.72
N VAL A 359 -3.70 5.22 -10.14
CA VAL A 359 -4.92 5.52 -9.38
C VAL A 359 -5.85 4.31 -9.32
N SER A 360 -6.03 3.54 -10.40
CA SER A 360 -6.75 2.25 -10.34
C SER A 360 -6.16 1.31 -9.29
N CYS A 361 -4.83 1.20 -9.22
CA CYS A 361 -4.14 0.39 -8.21
C CYS A 361 -4.35 0.92 -6.77
N VAL A 362 -4.35 2.24 -6.56
CA VAL A 362 -4.70 2.87 -5.27
C VAL A 362 -6.14 2.57 -4.88
N VAL A 363 -7.10 2.79 -5.79
CA VAL A 363 -8.53 2.55 -5.56
C VAL A 363 -8.79 1.09 -5.18
N ARG A 364 -8.14 0.13 -5.87
CA ARG A 364 -8.18 -1.29 -5.52
C ARG A 364 -7.65 -1.58 -4.12
N ALA A 365 -6.57 -0.93 -3.70
CA ALA A 365 -6.05 -1.07 -2.34
C ALA A 365 -7.00 -0.49 -1.27
N LEU A 366 -7.68 0.63 -1.55
CA LEU A 366 -8.71 1.20 -0.67
C LEU A 366 -9.95 0.29 -0.56
N LEU A 367 -10.35 -0.33 -1.69
CA LEU A 367 -11.39 -1.37 -1.79
C LEU A 367 -11.01 -2.72 -1.16
N ASN A 368 -9.76 -2.85 -0.68
CA ASN A 368 -9.21 -4.08 -0.13
C ASN A 368 -9.19 -5.27 -1.13
N ASP A 369 -9.09 -4.99 -2.43
CA ASP A 369 -8.82 -5.99 -3.46
C ASP A 369 -7.43 -6.64 -3.26
N PRO A 370 -7.21 -7.86 -3.80
CA PRO A 370 -5.88 -8.42 -3.94
C PRO A 370 -4.98 -7.48 -4.75
N ILE A 371 -3.99 -6.88 -4.09
CA ILE A 371 -3.06 -5.94 -4.75
C ILE A 371 -2.08 -6.68 -5.67
N PRO A 372 -1.71 -6.12 -6.85
CA PRO A 372 -0.79 -6.77 -7.77
C PRO A 372 0.57 -7.09 -7.13
N LYS A 373 1.13 -8.26 -7.47
CA LYS A 373 2.50 -8.62 -7.05
C LYS A 373 3.51 -7.69 -7.71
N LEU A 374 4.44 -7.17 -6.91
CA LEU A 374 5.61 -6.45 -7.39
C LEU A 374 6.60 -7.45 -8.02
N ALA A 375 7.19 -7.06 -9.14
CA ALA A 375 8.24 -7.83 -9.80
C ALA A 375 9.61 -7.24 -9.45
N GLY A 376 10.67 -8.04 -9.54
CA GLY A 376 12.05 -7.52 -9.48
C GLY A 376 12.55 -7.01 -8.12
N LEU A 377 11.88 -7.32 -7.00
CA LEU A 377 12.31 -6.84 -5.67
C LEU A 377 13.64 -7.45 -5.15
N ASN A 378 14.20 -8.45 -5.82
CA ASN A 378 15.51 -9.04 -5.48
C ASN A 378 16.68 -8.21 -6.04
N VAL A 379 16.61 -6.88 -5.90
CA VAL A 379 17.66 -5.93 -6.29
C VAL A 379 18.18 -5.18 -5.07
N PRO A 380 19.48 -4.84 -4.98
CA PRO A 380 19.98 -3.94 -3.95
C PRO A 380 19.34 -2.56 -4.06
N VAL A 381 18.98 -1.97 -2.91
CA VAL A 381 18.58 -0.56 -2.82
C VAL A 381 19.75 0.33 -3.29
N ASN A 382 19.45 1.36 -4.07
CA ASN A 382 20.44 2.25 -4.63
C ASN A 382 21.28 2.92 -3.51
N PRO A 383 22.63 2.94 -3.60
CA PRO A 383 23.50 3.53 -2.58
C PRO A 383 23.18 4.98 -2.22
N TYR A 384 22.70 5.81 -3.17
CA TYR A 384 22.29 7.18 -2.89
C TYR A 384 21.04 7.25 -2.00
N VAL A 385 20.09 6.32 -2.19
CA VAL A 385 18.89 6.19 -1.34
C VAL A 385 19.28 5.69 0.06
N VAL A 386 20.22 4.74 0.14
CA VAL A 386 20.78 4.29 1.43
C VAL A 386 21.47 5.43 2.18
N ASP A 387 22.30 6.24 1.51
CA ASP A 387 23.00 7.37 2.13
C ASP A 387 22.03 8.49 2.59
N ALA A 388 21.00 8.80 1.79
CA ALA A 388 19.93 9.72 2.17
C ALA A 388 19.18 9.23 3.42
N MET A 389 18.72 7.97 3.42
CA MET A 389 18.05 7.37 4.59
C MET A 389 18.93 7.37 5.84
N LEU A 390 20.23 7.07 5.72
CA LEU A 390 21.15 7.03 6.86
C LEU A 390 21.49 8.43 7.40
N SER A 391 21.65 9.43 6.53
CA SER A 391 21.92 10.81 6.93
C SER A 391 20.69 11.43 7.61
N LEU A 392 19.51 11.22 7.04
CA LEU A 392 18.22 11.57 7.65
C LEU A 392 18.02 10.87 9.01
N ALA A 393 18.29 9.56 9.10
CA ALA A 393 18.16 8.83 10.35
C ALA A 393 19.15 9.33 11.44
N ARG A 394 20.37 9.73 11.08
CA ARG A 394 21.30 10.40 12.02
C ARG A 394 20.72 11.73 12.50
N ARG A 395 20.20 12.56 11.58
CA ARG A 395 19.61 13.87 11.88
C ARG A 395 18.37 13.78 12.77
N LEU A 396 17.53 12.77 12.55
CA LEU A 396 16.27 12.54 13.27
C LEU A 396 16.42 11.75 14.58
N LYS A 397 17.54 11.05 14.80
CA LYS A 397 17.83 10.27 16.02
C LYS A 397 17.56 11.02 17.35
N PRO A 398 17.82 12.33 17.51
CA PRO A 398 17.51 13.04 18.76
C PRO A 398 16.01 13.12 19.08
N TYR A 399 15.15 13.04 18.06
CA TYR A 399 13.71 13.25 18.17
C TYR A 399 12.92 11.92 18.11
N TRP A 400 13.44 10.91 17.40
CA TRP A 400 12.74 9.64 17.12
C TRP A 400 13.56 8.41 17.54
N LYS A 401 12.98 7.56 18.40
CA LYS A 401 13.65 6.35 18.92
C LYS A 401 13.84 5.31 17.81
N CYS A 402 12.86 5.19 16.91
CA CYS A 402 12.93 4.28 15.77
C CYS A 402 14.17 4.54 14.88
N MET A 403 14.57 5.80 14.69
CA MET A 403 15.78 6.15 13.93
C MET A 403 17.06 5.71 14.67
N GLY A 404 17.08 5.82 16.00
CA GLY A 404 18.15 5.24 16.83
C GLY A 404 18.24 3.70 16.71
N HIS A 405 17.09 3.02 16.65
CA HIS A 405 17.03 1.57 16.45
C HIS A 405 17.46 1.14 15.03
N LEU A 406 17.11 1.91 14.00
CA LEU A 406 17.57 1.68 12.62
C LEU A 406 19.11 1.72 12.55
N LEU A 407 19.72 2.81 13.02
CA LEU A 407 21.18 2.99 13.03
C LEU A 407 21.90 1.89 13.83
N SER A 408 21.33 1.47 14.97
CA SER A 408 21.86 0.35 15.76
C SER A 408 21.80 -0.98 14.99
N THR A 409 20.69 -1.24 14.29
CA THR A 409 20.47 -2.46 13.50
C THR A 409 21.42 -2.54 12.30
N VAL A 410 21.65 -1.41 11.62
CA VAL A 410 22.64 -1.32 10.52
C VAL A 410 24.04 -1.58 11.05
N ASN A 411 24.47 -0.91 12.13
CA ASN A 411 25.79 -1.12 12.73
C ASN A 411 26.02 -2.57 13.23
N ALA A 412 25.01 -3.21 13.82
CA ALA A 412 25.07 -4.61 14.22
C ALA A 412 25.14 -5.57 13.00
N THR A 413 24.63 -5.16 11.85
CA THR A 413 24.66 -5.95 10.61
C THR A 413 26.00 -5.80 9.89
N LEU A 414 26.53 -4.57 9.79
CA LEU A 414 27.89 -4.31 9.29
C LEU A 414 28.94 -5.07 10.11
N THR A 415 28.88 -5.00 11.44
CA THR A 415 29.77 -5.73 12.35
C THR A 415 29.72 -7.25 12.11
N ARG A 416 28.52 -7.83 11.94
CA ARG A 416 28.35 -9.26 11.63
C ARG A 416 28.87 -9.65 10.25
N ALA A 417 28.90 -8.71 9.30
CA ALA A 417 29.46 -8.89 7.97
C ALA A 417 30.98 -8.63 7.91
N ASN A 418 31.66 -8.45 9.05
CA ASN A 418 33.06 -8.02 9.16
C ASN A 418 33.36 -6.68 8.45
N GLN A 419 32.34 -5.83 8.27
CA GLN A 419 32.47 -4.49 7.72
C GLN A 419 32.62 -3.46 8.85
N LYS A 420 33.25 -2.32 8.56
CA LYS A 420 33.36 -1.22 9.54
C LYS A 420 31.96 -0.69 9.87
N PRO A 421 31.67 -0.35 11.15
CA PRO A 421 30.46 0.39 11.52
C PRO A 421 30.35 1.72 10.75
N LEU A 422 29.14 2.27 10.69
CA LEU A 422 28.90 3.58 10.07
C LEU A 422 29.76 4.67 10.75
N PRO A 423 30.35 5.60 9.96
CA PRO A 423 31.07 6.72 10.53
C PRO A 423 30.15 7.62 11.36
N ALA A 424 30.74 8.28 12.36
CA ALA A 424 30.05 9.16 13.30
C ALA A 424 29.60 10.51 12.72
N HIS A 425 30.07 10.85 11.51
CA HIS A 425 29.71 12.05 10.76
C HIS A 425 28.94 11.70 9.48
N ASP A 426 28.33 12.71 8.86
CA ASP A 426 27.43 12.54 7.72
C ASP A 426 28.16 12.29 6.39
N SER A 427 27.58 11.38 5.62
CA SER A 427 27.88 10.85 4.27
C SER A 427 29.33 10.59 3.81
N VAL A 428 29.48 9.51 3.03
CA VAL A 428 30.67 9.26 2.20
C VAL A 428 30.62 10.05 0.89
N PHE A 429 29.43 10.48 0.47
CA PHE A 429 29.16 11.16 -0.80
C PHE A 429 29.09 12.70 -0.70
N SER A 430 29.35 13.28 0.47
CA SER A 430 29.51 14.74 0.67
C SER A 430 30.69 15.35 -0.12
N ALA A 431 31.62 14.53 -0.59
CA ALA A 431 32.86 14.98 -1.21
C ALA A 431 32.82 15.01 -2.76
N LYS A 432 32.45 16.18 -3.31
CA LYS A 432 32.74 16.69 -4.68
C LYS A 432 32.28 15.85 -5.89
N ARG A 433 31.68 16.54 -6.88
CA ARG A 433 31.57 16.05 -8.27
C ARG A 433 32.88 15.43 -8.73
N THR A 434 32.80 14.22 -9.26
CA THR A 434 33.76 13.67 -10.21
C THR A 434 32.99 13.25 -11.45
N ASP A 435 33.40 13.74 -12.62
CA ASP A 435 32.66 13.63 -13.89
C ASP A 435 32.56 12.18 -14.44
N GLN A 436 33.02 11.20 -13.65
CA GLN A 436 32.97 9.77 -13.96
C GLN A 436 31.65 9.11 -13.55
N THR A 437 30.83 9.72 -12.67
CA THR A 437 29.53 9.15 -12.28
C THR A 437 28.40 9.44 -13.27
N GLU A 438 28.49 10.50 -14.08
CA GLU A 438 27.54 10.71 -15.19
C GLU A 438 27.64 9.54 -16.18
N ALA A 439 28.84 9.23 -16.68
CA ALA A 439 29.06 8.22 -17.70
C ALA A 439 28.44 6.83 -17.41
N ALA A 440 28.37 6.43 -16.13
CA ALA A 440 27.76 5.16 -15.71
C ALA A 440 26.22 5.18 -15.64
N CYS A 441 25.61 6.35 -15.45
CA CYS A 441 24.15 6.53 -15.60
C CYS A 441 23.75 6.76 -17.07
N THR A 442 24.60 7.45 -17.84
CA THR A 442 24.34 7.79 -19.24
C THR A 442 24.21 6.55 -20.14
N THR A 443 24.88 5.43 -19.82
CA THR A 443 24.83 4.21 -20.67
C THR A 443 23.46 3.51 -20.72
N ILE A 444 22.47 3.97 -19.95
CA ILE A 444 21.06 3.49 -20.00
C ILE A 444 20.11 4.54 -20.63
N LEU A 445 20.57 5.77 -20.87
CA LEU A 445 19.71 6.92 -21.21
C LEU A 445 19.96 7.54 -22.60
N GLU A 446 20.90 7.02 -23.40
CA GLU A 446 21.16 7.50 -24.77
C GLU A 446 20.16 7.00 -25.83
N THR A 447 18.85 7.08 -25.58
CA THR A 447 17.82 7.12 -26.64
C THR A 447 16.61 7.96 -26.23
N GLY A 448 16.61 9.24 -26.60
CA GLY A 448 15.39 10.04 -26.80
C GLY A 448 14.65 10.54 -25.56
N HIS A 449 14.11 11.76 -25.67
CA HIS A 449 12.99 12.19 -24.83
C HIS A 449 11.76 11.30 -25.08
N VAL A 450 10.82 11.35 -24.13
CA VAL A 450 9.74 10.37 -23.92
C VAL A 450 10.27 9.09 -23.28
N SER A 451 10.06 9.06 -21.96
CA SER A 451 10.03 7.89 -21.08
C SER A 451 9.83 6.53 -21.76
N ASN A 452 10.53 5.51 -21.25
CA ASN A 452 10.58 4.16 -21.83
C ASN A 452 9.18 3.55 -22.04
N GLN A 453 8.62 3.78 -23.23
CA GLN A 453 7.25 3.47 -23.61
C GLN A 453 7.03 1.95 -23.68
N ASP A 454 8.05 1.21 -24.08
CA ASP A 454 8.05 -0.25 -24.06
C ASP A 454 7.99 -0.78 -22.62
N HIS A 455 8.76 -0.20 -21.69
CA HIS A 455 8.69 -0.58 -20.28
C HIS A 455 7.32 -0.26 -19.67
N LEU A 456 6.76 0.94 -19.93
CA LEU A 456 5.40 1.30 -19.52
C LEU A 456 4.36 0.32 -20.09
N THR A 457 4.44 0.01 -21.39
CA THR A 457 3.53 -0.92 -22.07
C THR A 457 3.60 -2.33 -21.47
N ASN A 458 4.81 -2.83 -21.22
CA ASN A 458 5.03 -4.12 -20.56
C ASN A 458 4.44 -4.15 -19.14
N VAL A 459 4.68 -3.10 -18.35
CA VAL A 459 4.17 -2.97 -16.98
C VAL A 459 2.64 -2.92 -16.95
N ILE A 460 2.01 -2.16 -17.85
CA ILE A 460 0.53 -2.12 -17.99
C ILE A 460 -0.01 -3.48 -18.42
N SER A 461 0.57 -4.10 -19.45
CA SER A 461 0.16 -5.41 -19.97
C SER A 461 0.20 -6.50 -18.89
N ASP A 462 1.18 -6.45 -17.98
CA ASP A 462 1.27 -7.39 -16.86
C ASP A 462 0.17 -7.16 -15.79
N ILE A 463 -0.24 -5.91 -15.55
CA ILE A 463 -1.37 -5.60 -14.66
C ILE A 463 -2.68 -6.12 -15.28
N GLU A 464 -2.89 -5.89 -16.58
CA GLU A 464 -4.07 -6.38 -17.32
C GLU A 464 -4.19 -7.91 -17.31
N LYS A 465 -3.08 -8.62 -17.54
CA LYS A 465 -3.03 -10.10 -17.46
C LYS A 465 -3.48 -10.60 -16.08
N LEU A 466 -3.06 -9.94 -15.00
CA LEU A 466 -3.45 -10.30 -13.64
C LEU A 466 -4.96 -10.09 -13.39
N GLN A 467 -5.52 -8.97 -13.88
CA GLN A 467 -6.96 -8.69 -13.77
C GLN A 467 -7.82 -9.71 -14.55
N LEU A 468 -7.40 -10.09 -15.76
CA LEU A 468 -8.11 -11.09 -16.57
C LEU A 468 -8.13 -12.48 -15.93
N HIS A 469 -7.08 -12.88 -15.21
CA HIS A 469 -7.06 -14.13 -14.45
C HIS A 469 -7.99 -14.07 -13.22
N ALA A 470 -8.06 -12.94 -12.53
CA ALA A 470 -9.01 -12.75 -11.43
C ALA A 470 -10.47 -12.81 -11.91
N SER A 471 -10.80 -12.19 -13.05
CA SER A 471 -12.16 -12.24 -13.62
C SER A 471 -12.55 -13.67 -14.05
N LYS A 472 -11.67 -14.39 -14.75
CA LYS A 472 -11.92 -15.78 -15.19
C LYS A 472 -12.12 -16.77 -14.05
N ASN A 473 -11.60 -16.48 -12.86
CA ASN A 473 -11.64 -17.38 -11.71
C ASN A 473 -12.80 -17.12 -10.74
N GLY A 474 -13.75 -16.23 -11.02
CA GLY A 474 -14.94 -16.13 -10.15
C GLY A 474 -15.93 -14.97 -10.28
N ILE A 475 -15.76 -14.00 -11.20
CA ILE A 475 -16.74 -12.90 -11.34
C ILE A 475 -17.09 -12.68 -12.80
N SER A 476 -18.33 -13.01 -13.18
CA SER A 476 -18.84 -12.82 -14.54
C SER A 476 -19.17 -11.35 -14.83
N ALA A 477 -18.17 -10.58 -15.28
CA ALA A 477 -18.44 -9.35 -16.00
C ALA A 477 -19.11 -9.69 -17.35
N ARG A 478 -20.42 -9.45 -17.45
CA ARG A 478 -21.16 -9.54 -18.73
C ARG A 478 -20.75 -8.38 -19.64
N GLY A 479 -19.65 -8.55 -20.37
CA GLY A 479 -19.20 -7.61 -21.39
C GLY A 479 -18.25 -8.30 -22.35
N ARG A 480 -18.75 -8.70 -23.53
CA ARG A 480 -17.87 -9.04 -24.65
C ARG A 480 -17.20 -7.75 -25.12
N VAL A 481 -15.88 -7.65 -24.95
CA VAL A 481 -15.09 -6.61 -25.56
C VAL A 481 -14.37 -7.21 -26.77
N ASP A 482 -14.90 -6.95 -27.97
CA ASP A 482 -14.11 -7.06 -29.19
C ASP A 482 -13.19 -5.83 -29.27
N LEU A 483 -11.94 -5.97 -28.80
CA LEU A 483 -10.90 -4.98 -29.05
C LEU A 483 -10.47 -5.08 -30.52
N ARG A 484 -11.17 -4.33 -31.38
CA ARG A 484 -10.60 -3.94 -32.67
C ARG A 484 -9.43 -3.00 -32.42
N VAL A 485 -8.22 -3.50 -32.60
CA VAL A 485 -7.04 -2.66 -32.80
C VAL A 485 -7.14 -2.09 -34.21
N ASP A 486 -7.79 -0.93 -34.35
CA ASP A 486 -7.77 -0.17 -35.60
C ASP A 486 -6.37 0.42 -35.80
N MET A 487 -5.47 -0.38 -36.39
CA MET A 487 -4.19 0.12 -36.88
C MET A 487 -4.44 1.10 -38.02
N VAL A 488 -4.20 2.38 -37.77
CA VAL A 488 -4.22 3.42 -38.79
C VAL A 488 -2.99 3.27 -39.68
N THR A 489 -3.11 2.47 -40.74
CA THR A 489 -2.15 2.42 -41.85
C THR A 489 -2.71 3.14 -43.07
N GLN A 490 -2.20 4.34 -43.37
CA GLN A 490 -2.42 4.99 -44.66
C GLN A 490 -1.44 4.45 -45.73
N PRO A 491 -1.76 4.58 -47.03
CA PRO A 491 -1.33 3.58 -48.01
C PRO A 491 -0.14 4.01 -48.89
N TYR A 492 0.83 3.12 -48.98
CA TYR A 492 1.67 2.82 -50.14
C TYR A 492 1.80 1.28 -50.13
N GLY A 493 1.74 0.51 -51.21
CA GLY A 493 1.80 0.81 -52.64
C GLY A 493 2.34 -0.49 -53.28
N ASP A 494 1.59 -1.03 -54.24
CA ASP A 494 1.88 -2.25 -55.02
C ASP A 494 2.02 -3.61 -54.30
N PHE A 495 1.03 -4.46 -54.58
CA PHE A 495 1.11 -5.91 -54.45
C PHE A 495 2.17 -6.48 -55.42
N ASN A 496 2.94 -7.48 -54.96
CA ASN A 496 3.31 -8.57 -55.85
C ASN A 496 3.19 -9.91 -55.11
N VAL A 497 2.59 -10.89 -55.77
CA VAL A 497 2.16 -12.16 -55.17
C VAL A 497 3.08 -13.26 -55.67
N ASP A 498 3.93 -13.81 -54.80
CA ASP A 498 4.53 -15.10 -55.11
C ASP A 498 5.01 -15.89 -53.88
N ARG A 499 4.79 -17.21 -53.93
CA ARG A 499 5.40 -18.27 -53.09
C ARG A 499 4.95 -18.41 -51.62
N LEU A 500 3.85 -19.14 -51.49
CA LEU A 500 3.62 -20.08 -50.39
C LEU A 500 4.79 -21.10 -50.30
N ALA A 501 5.40 -21.29 -49.12
CA ALA A 501 6.37 -22.37 -48.90
C ALA A 501 6.31 -22.90 -47.45
N VAL A 502 5.97 -24.18 -47.31
CA VAL A 502 5.95 -24.93 -46.03
C VAL A 502 7.34 -25.51 -45.77
N PHE A 503 7.86 -25.36 -44.55
CA PHE A 503 9.03 -26.13 -44.09
C PHE A 503 8.93 -26.53 -42.59
N LEU A 504 8.66 -27.82 -42.37
CA LEU A 504 9.31 -28.64 -41.34
C LEU A 504 10.46 -29.38 -42.06
N PRO A 505 11.63 -29.66 -41.44
CA PRO A 505 11.72 -30.90 -40.64
C PRO A 505 12.80 -30.95 -39.52
N GLU A 506 12.91 -32.13 -38.90
CA GLU A 506 13.73 -32.55 -37.76
C GLU A 506 15.24 -32.83 -38.04
N LYS A 507 15.96 -33.10 -36.93
CA LYS A 507 17.17 -33.96 -36.68
C LYS A 507 18.38 -33.17 -36.15
N ARG A 508 19.09 -33.63 -35.10
CA ARG A 508 19.41 -35.02 -34.68
C ARG A 508 19.48 -35.21 -33.14
N TRP A 509 19.34 -36.47 -32.71
CA TRP A 509 19.42 -36.97 -31.33
C TRP A 509 20.83 -37.47 -30.92
N ARG A 510 20.99 -37.79 -29.62
CA ARG A 510 21.98 -38.66 -28.89
C ARG A 510 22.85 -37.90 -27.86
N ASP A 511 23.05 -38.34 -26.61
CA ASP A 511 22.62 -39.55 -25.85
C ASP A 511 22.37 -39.20 -24.35
N ALA A 512 21.89 -40.16 -23.53
CA ALA A 512 21.53 -39.98 -22.12
C ALA A 512 22.35 -40.85 -21.14
N PHE A 513 22.51 -40.45 -19.86
CA PHE A 513 22.34 -41.26 -18.61
C PHE A 513 22.84 -40.55 -17.31
N LEU A 514 22.01 -40.63 -16.24
CA LEU A 514 22.17 -40.59 -14.74
C LEU A 514 23.61 -40.72 -14.09
N ILE A 515 23.96 -40.34 -12.83
CA ILE A 515 23.27 -40.16 -11.50
C ILE A 515 24.07 -39.19 -10.52
N GLN A 516 23.44 -38.68 -9.43
CA GLN A 516 23.92 -38.57 -8.00
C GLN A 516 24.31 -37.23 -7.26
N SER A 517 23.53 -36.94 -6.19
CA SER A 517 23.84 -36.47 -4.79
C SER A 517 24.36 -35.07 -4.34
N THR A 518 23.47 -34.34 -3.63
CA THR A 518 23.49 -34.00 -2.17
C THR A 518 24.37 -32.89 -1.51
N LEU A 519 23.67 -31.82 -1.07
CA LEU A 519 23.73 -30.98 0.18
C LEU A 519 25.04 -30.58 0.91
N ALA A 520 25.06 -29.31 1.36
CA ALA A 520 25.67 -28.86 2.62
C ALA A 520 24.88 -27.67 3.25
N ASN A 521 24.87 -27.56 4.59
CA ASN A 521 23.94 -26.73 5.39
C ASN A 521 24.49 -25.35 5.85
N VAL A 522 23.57 -24.45 6.23
CA VAL A 522 23.81 -23.34 7.18
C VAL A 522 22.87 -23.48 8.38
N SER A 523 23.30 -23.05 9.57
CA SER A 523 22.51 -23.09 10.81
C SER A 523 22.61 -21.79 11.60
N THR A 524 21.53 -21.35 12.26
CA THR A 524 21.53 -20.75 13.61
C THR A 524 20.13 -20.33 14.11
N PHE A 525 20.05 -20.20 15.44
CA PHE A 525 19.13 -19.41 16.30
C PHE A 525 18.09 -20.10 17.20
N ARG A 526 18.16 -19.70 18.48
CA ARG A 526 17.23 -19.94 19.61
C ARG A 526 17.15 -18.62 20.40
N THR A 527 15.95 -18.21 20.86
CA THR A 527 15.65 -17.72 22.24
C THR A 527 14.41 -16.79 22.33
N ARG A 528 13.28 -17.30 22.83
CA ARG A 528 12.35 -16.67 23.81
C ARG A 528 11.55 -17.79 24.49
N LYS A 529 11.41 -17.79 25.84
CA LYS A 529 10.95 -19.00 26.58
C LYS A 529 10.03 -18.75 27.80
N LYS A 530 9.42 -17.56 27.94
CA LYS A 530 8.59 -17.22 29.14
C LYS A 530 7.08 -17.09 28.92
N ASP A 531 6.62 -16.77 27.70
CA ASP A 531 5.18 -16.75 27.41
C ASP A 531 4.56 -18.16 27.27
N PHE A 532 5.41 -19.19 27.18
CA PHE A 532 5.00 -20.55 26.83
C PHE A 532 4.31 -21.31 27.98
N SER A 533 4.75 -21.11 29.23
CA SER A 533 4.23 -21.84 30.40
C SER A 533 2.78 -21.53 30.75
N ARG A 534 2.20 -20.43 30.24
CA ARG A 534 0.78 -20.13 30.41
C ARG A 534 -0.08 -20.87 29.38
N CYS A 535 0.39 -20.94 28.14
CA CYS A 535 -0.30 -21.63 27.06
C CYS A 535 -0.36 -23.16 27.32
N ILE A 536 0.70 -23.73 27.92
CA ILE A 536 0.71 -25.13 28.37
C ILE A 536 -0.46 -25.42 29.32
N LYS A 537 -0.68 -24.58 30.34
CA LYS A 537 -1.72 -24.82 31.34
C LYS A 537 -3.15 -24.74 30.78
N GLU A 538 -3.39 -23.83 29.83
CA GLU A 538 -4.67 -23.72 29.11
C GLU A 538 -4.92 -24.94 28.18
N VAL A 539 -3.86 -25.64 27.74
CA VAL A 539 -3.93 -26.90 26.97
C VAL A 539 -4.12 -28.13 27.89
N GLU A 540 -3.54 -28.14 29.08
CA GLU A 540 -3.74 -29.20 30.09
C GLU A 540 -5.21 -29.27 30.54
N ASP A 541 -5.82 -28.12 30.87
CA ASP A 541 -7.24 -28.05 31.26
C ASP A 541 -8.19 -28.50 30.12
N PHE A 542 -7.82 -28.23 28.85
CA PHE A 542 -8.56 -28.71 27.67
C PHE A 542 -8.47 -30.24 27.51
N ALA A 543 -7.29 -30.83 27.71
CA ALA A 543 -7.09 -32.27 27.69
C ALA A 543 -7.85 -33.00 28.81
N GLN A 544 -7.93 -32.39 29.99
CA GLN A 544 -8.69 -32.92 31.13
C GLN A 544 -10.21 -32.99 30.85
N SER A 545 -10.74 -32.07 30.04
CA SER A 545 -12.17 -32.05 29.66
C SER A 545 -12.52 -33.12 28.63
N LEU A 546 -11.64 -33.34 27.64
CA LEU A 546 -11.76 -34.40 26.63
C LEU A 546 -11.82 -35.81 27.23
N LEU A 547 -11.09 -36.06 28.32
CA LEU A 547 -11.09 -37.35 29.03
C LEU A 547 -12.39 -37.65 29.80
N ASN A 548 -13.21 -36.63 30.08
CA ASN A 548 -14.44 -36.76 30.88
C ASN A 548 -15.73 -36.79 30.05
N GLY A 549 -15.64 -36.79 28.71
CA GLY A 549 -16.76 -37.11 27.82
C GLY A 549 -17.85 -36.04 27.66
N VAL A 550 -17.57 -34.76 27.96
CA VAL A 550 -18.52 -33.66 27.78
C VAL A 550 -18.24 -32.90 26.47
N SER A 551 -19.29 -32.66 25.68
CA SER A 551 -19.21 -31.93 24.40
C SER A 551 -19.08 -30.41 24.59
N VAL A 552 -18.13 -29.77 23.90
CA VAL A 552 -17.97 -28.30 23.86
C VAL A 552 -17.57 -27.85 22.44
N CYS A 553 -18.13 -26.73 21.97
CA CYS A 553 -17.76 -26.10 20.69
C CYS A 553 -16.31 -25.62 20.66
N GLY A 554 -15.72 -25.61 19.45
CA GLY A 554 -14.27 -25.51 19.27
C GLY A 554 -13.61 -24.16 19.59
N CYS A 555 -12.28 -24.21 19.73
CA CYS A 555 -11.40 -23.05 19.87
C CYS A 555 -10.64 -22.79 18.57
N LEU A 556 -10.46 -21.53 18.20
CA LEU A 556 -9.79 -21.09 16.98
C LEU A 556 -8.31 -20.78 17.28
N ILE A 557 -7.37 -21.57 16.76
CA ILE A 557 -5.93 -21.29 16.88
C ILE A 557 -5.51 -20.36 15.74
N THR A 558 -5.33 -19.08 16.04
CA THR A 558 -4.74 -18.09 15.13
C THR A 558 -3.20 -18.21 15.08
N GLU A 559 -2.57 -17.60 14.07
CA GLU A 559 -1.18 -17.78 13.62
C GLU A 559 -0.04 -17.66 14.67
N HIS A 560 -0.33 -17.27 15.92
CA HIS A 560 0.68 -16.92 16.92
C HIS A 560 1.31 -18.08 17.72
N CYS A 561 1.02 -19.34 17.39
CA CYS A 561 1.61 -20.51 18.06
C CYS A 561 2.68 -21.26 17.25
N VAL A 562 2.91 -20.91 15.98
CA VAL A 562 3.80 -21.65 15.06
C VAL A 562 5.25 -21.74 15.58
N THR A 563 5.77 -20.68 16.22
CA THR A 563 7.16 -20.59 16.66
C THR A 563 7.53 -21.42 17.90
N ASN A 564 6.56 -22.12 18.51
CA ASN A 564 6.75 -22.85 19.77
C ASN A 564 6.41 -24.36 19.70
N PHE A 565 5.98 -24.84 18.53
CA PHE A 565 5.51 -26.21 18.29
C PHE A 565 6.49 -27.31 18.76
N TRP A 566 7.80 -27.07 18.61
CA TRP A 566 8.88 -28.01 18.93
C TRP A 566 9.06 -28.37 20.42
N ASN A 567 8.59 -27.53 21.35
CA ASN A 567 8.59 -27.89 22.78
C ASN A 567 7.33 -28.69 23.15
N MET A 568 6.19 -28.35 22.55
CA MET A 568 4.92 -29.06 22.74
C MET A 568 4.97 -30.50 22.23
N GLU A 569 5.67 -30.74 21.12
CA GLU A 569 5.84 -32.08 20.52
C GLU A 569 6.53 -33.07 21.47
N ARG A 570 7.43 -32.60 22.37
CA ARG A 570 8.12 -33.46 23.35
C ARG A 570 7.23 -33.88 24.53
N GLU A 571 6.41 -32.98 25.07
CA GLU A 571 5.51 -33.30 26.18
C GLU A 571 4.30 -34.12 25.69
N VAL A 572 3.73 -33.77 24.53
CA VAL A 572 2.62 -34.54 23.92
C VAL A 572 3.08 -35.95 23.48
N SER A 573 4.29 -36.10 22.95
CA SER A 573 4.83 -37.43 22.59
C SER A 573 5.12 -38.32 23.83
N ALA A 574 5.38 -37.73 25.00
CA ALA A 574 5.55 -38.50 26.24
C ALA A 574 4.21 -39.03 26.77
N THR A 575 3.13 -38.25 26.66
CA THR A 575 1.78 -38.66 27.08
C THR A 575 1.15 -39.70 26.14
N LEU A 576 1.36 -39.56 24.82
CA LEU A 576 0.84 -40.51 23.82
C LEU A 576 1.57 -41.86 23.80
N ALA A 577 2.76 -41.97 24.39
CA ALA A 577 3.53 -43.22 24.45
C ALA A 577 2.86 -44.34 25.28
N ASN A 578 1.85 -44.01 26.10
CA ASN A 578 1.15 -44.95 26.98
C ASN A 578 -0.30 -45.27 26.55
N SER A 579 -0.75 -44.86 25.35
CA SER A 579 -2.10 -45.18 24.86
C SER A 579 -2.06 -46.20 23.73
N THR A 580 -2.77 -47.32 23.88
CA THR A 580 -2.80 -48.44 22.92
C THR A 580 -3.96 -48.38 21.91
N ALA A 581 -4.62 -47.22 21.74
CA ALA A 581 -5.79 -47.10 20.87
C ALA A 581 -5.95 -45.70 20.22
N CYS A 582 -5.50 -45.55 18.97
CA CYS A 582 -6.24 -44.99 17.81
C CYS A 582 -5.32 -44.67 16.62
N ASN A 583 -5.72 -45.08 15.41
CA ASN A 583 -4.97 -44.88 14.17
C ASN A 583 -5.68 -43.88 13.23
N VAL A 584 -5.37 -42.58 13.32
CA VAL A 584 -5.68 -41.60 12.25
C VAL A 584 -4.52 -40.59 12.18
N LEU A 585 -4.03 -40.31 10.97
CA LEU A 585 -3.01 -39.29 10.71
C LEU A 585 -3.63 -38.19 9.85
N PHE A 586 -3.66 -36.96 10.36
CA PHE A 586 -4.06 -35.78 9.59
C PHE A 586 -2.81 -35.05 9.10
N VAL A 587 -2.76 -34.76 7.80
CA VAL A 587 -1.71 -33.95 7.17
C VAL A 587 -2.34 -32.62 6.75
N CYS A 588 -1.86 -31.51 7.32
CA CYS A 588 -2.35 -30.18 6.99
C CYS A 588 -1.52 -29.59 5.85
N LEU A 589 -2.12 -29.47 4.66
CA LEU A 589 -1.57 -28.72 3.54
C LEU A 589 -2.16 -27.31 3.51
N SER A 590 -1.43 -26.36 2.91
CA SER A 590 -1.76 -24.95 2.64
C SER A 590 -3.23 -24.55 2.85
N SER A 591 -4.11 -25.18 2.09
CA SER A 591 -5.53 -24.85 1.99
C SER A 591 -6.44 -26.08 1.79
N ALA A 592 -6.01 -27.30 2.14
CA ALA A 592 -6.78 -28.52 1.87
C ALA A 592 -6.62 -29.60 2.96
N MET A 593 -7.70 -30.34 3.24
CA MET A 593 -7.69 -31.49 4.14
C MET A 593 -7.70 -32.78 3.35
N VAL A 594 -6.78 -33.70 3.65
CA VAL A 594 -6.68 -35.01 3.00
C VAL A 594 -6.88 -36.12 4.02
N ARG A 595 -7.77 -37.06 3.72
CA ARG A 595 -7.95 -38.30 4.51
C ARG A 595 -7.16 -39.43 3.86
N VAL A 596 -6.27 -40.04 4.63
CA VAL A 596 -5.43 -41.17 4.22
C VAL A 596 -5.71 -42.38 5.10
N GLU A 597 -5.76 -43.56 4.48
CA GLU A 597 -6.00 -44.83 5.16
C GLU A 597 -4.84 -45.80 4.86
N ARG A 598 -4.34 -46.46 5.90
CA ARG A 598 -3.19 -47.37 5.79
C ARG A 598 -3.67 -48.77 5.41
N ARG A 599 -3.25 -49.26 4.24
CA ARG A 599 -3.61 -50.62 3.78
C ARG A 599 -2.63 -51.69 4.24
N SER A 600 -1.34 -51.36 4.33
CA SER A 600 -0.28 -52.32 4.72
C SER A 600 0.95 -51.57 5.28
N VAL A 601 2.05 -52.29 5.51
CA VAL A 601 3.35 -51.67 5.81
C VAL A 601 3.93 -51.10 4.51
N GLY A 602 4.13 -49.78 4.45
CA GLY A 602 4.66 -49.08 3.27
C GLY A 602 3.63 -48.53 2.29
N GLN A 603 2.33 -48.87 2.41
CA GLN A 603 1.28 -48.34 1.51
C GLN A 603 0.21 -47.54 2.26
N LEU A 604 0.04 -46.29 1.83
CA LEU A 604 -1.04 -45.38 2.20
C LEU A 604 -1.95 -45.17 0.98
N LYS A 605 -3.26 -45.18 1.18
CA LYS A 605 -4.24 -44.80 0.15
C LYS A 605 -4.95 -43.51 0.56
N VAL A 606 -4.95 -42.50 -0.32
CA VAL A 606 -5.83 -41.34 -0.18
C VAL A 606 -7.27 -41.80 -0.38
N THR A 607 -8.15 -41.48 0.57
CA THR A 607 -9.56 -41.91 0.56
C THR A 607 -10.54 -40.76 0.34
N SER A 608 -10.20 -39.54 0.76
CA SER A 608 -10.90 -38.32 0.35
C SER A 608 -9.99 -37.09 0.42
N VAL A 609 -10.33 -36.07 -0.36
CA VAL A 609 -9.71 -34.75 -0.33
C VAL A 609 -10.84 -33.72 -0.23
N ALA A 610 -10.81 -32.88 0.80
CA ALA A 610 -11.73 -31.77 0.98
C ALA A 610 -10.99 -30.45 0.72
N ILE A 611 -11.41 -29.75 -0.34
CA ILE A 611 -10.93 -28.42 -0.71
C ILE A 611 -12.07 -27.44 -0.42
N PRO A 612 -11.93 -26.50 0.53
CA PRO A 612 -12.94 -25.49 0.77
C PRO A 612 -12.97 -24.50 -0.40
N PHE A 613 -14.00 -24.60 -1.24
CA PHE A 613 -14.31 -23.54 -2.21
C PHE A 613 -14.84 -22.32 -1.47
N ILE A 614 -14.10 -21.21 -1.53
CA ILE A 614 -14.59 -19.90 -1.07
C ILE A 614 -15.47 -19.35 -2.19
N HIS A 615 -16.77 -19.66 -2.15
CA HIS A 615 -17.78 -18.88 -2.86
C HIS A 615 -18.35 -17.79 -1.95
N ASP A 616 -18.84 -16.74 -2.62
CA ASP A 616 -19.28 -15.43 -2.14
C ASP A 616 -19.85 -15.31 -0.71
N ALA A 617 -19.54 -14.19 -0.06
CA ALA A 617 -19.95 -13.94 1.32
C ALA A 617 -21.41 -13.49 1.41
N THR A 618 -22.36 -14.42 1.51
CA THR A 618 -23.61 -14.27 2.29
C THR A 618 -24.39 -15.59 2.38
N ARG A 619 -24.85 -15.95 3.58
CA ARG A 619 -25.45 -17.25 3.99
C ARG A 619 -24.47 -18.43 4.03
N VAL A 620 -24.12 -18.81 5.26
CA VAL A 620 -23.71 -20.18 5.54
C VAL A 620 -24.98 -21.04 5.55
N ASP A 621 -25.20 -21.82 4.50
CA ASP A 621 -26.18 -22.89 4.51
C ASP A 621 -25.47 -24.18 4.95
N HIS A 622 -25.89 -24.76 6.07
CA HIS A 622 -25.10 -25.77 6.80
C HIS A 622 -25.21 -27.20 6.21
N ASN A 623 -25.86 -27.38 5.06
CA ASN A 623 -26.30 -28.70 4.56
C ASN A 623 -25.84 -29.06 3.14
N ILE A 624 -24.64 -28.64 2.71
CA ILE A 624 -24.00 -29.19 1.49
C ILE A 624 -22.63 -29.79 1.83
N LEU A 625 -22.65 -31.03 2.32
CA LEU A 625 -21.55 -31.98 2.18
C LEU A 625 -21.83 -32.79 0.92
N ASP A 626 -21.24 -32.39 -0.21
CA ASP A 626 -21.29 -33.21 -1.43
C ASP A 626 -20.09 -34.18 -1.39
N GLU A 627 -20.35 -35.45 -1.01
CA GLU A 627 -19.30 -36.45 -0.76
C GLU A 627 -18.65 -37.01 -2.04
N ASN A 628 -19.04 -36.55 -3.24
CA ASN A 628 -18.68 -37.21 -4.51
C ASN A 628 -17.97 -36.31 -5.54
N ILE A 629 -16.72 -35.92 -5.24
CA ILE A 629 -15.74 -35.57 -6.29
C ILE A 629 -14.54 -36.53 -6.19
N VAL A 630 -14.67 -37.69 -6.82
CA VAL A 630 -13.56 -38.62 -7.07
C VAL A 630 -13.22 -38.57 -8.56
N HIS A 631 -12.12 -37.91 -8.91
CA HIS A 631 -11.57 -38.03 -10.26
C HIS A 631 -10.89 -39.41 -10.40
N PRO A 632 -11.12 -40.18 -11.48
CA PRO A 632 -10.67 -41.58 -11.56
C PRO A 632 -9.15 -41.78 -11.47
N ASP A 633 -8.38 -40.80 -11.95
CA ASP A 633 -6.92 -40.84 -12.01
C ASP A 633 -6.27 -40.34 -10.71
N CYS A 634 -6.52 -41.07 -9.61
CA CYS A 634 -5.73 -40.91 -8.39
C CYS A 634 -4.34 -41.53 -8.60
N TYR A 635 -3.29 -40.70 -8.55
CA TYR A 635 -1.90 -41.17 -8.60
C TYR A 635 -1.62 -42.21 -7.51
N ASN A 636 -1.29 -43.45 -7.91
CA ASN A 636 -0.67 -44.42 -7.01
C ASN A 636 0.76 -43.96 -6.72
N VAL A 637 1.00 -43.48 -5.50
CA VAL A 637 2.34 -43.09 -5.03
C VAL A 637 2.98 -44.31 -4.36
N ASP A 638 3.64 -45.15 -5.14
CA ASP A 638 4.43 -46.27 -4.63
C ASP A 638 5.76 -45.75 -4.04
N LEU A 639 5.88 -45.80 -2.71
CA LEU A 639 7.08 -45.42 -1.97
C LEU A 639 7.93 -46.65 -1.64
N LEU A 640 8.95 -46.90 -2.45
CA LEU A 640 9.96 -47.95 -2.21
C LEU A 640 11.09 -47.42 -1.31
N TRP A 641 11.29 -48.05 -0.16
CA TRP A 641 12.51 -47.94 0.64
C TRP A 641 12.84 -49.27 1.31
N SER A 642 14.12 -49.64 1.34
CA SER A 642 14.65 -50.84 2.01
C SER A 642 15.77 -50.50 2.99
N VAL A 643 15.54 -50.66 4.29
CA VAL A 643 16.59 -50.84 5.32
C VAL A 643 16.11 -51.94 6.30
N PRO A 644 16.99 -52.82 6.81
CA PRO A 644 16.58 -53.99 7.59
C PRO A 644 16.40 -53.68 9.09
N ASN A 645 15.34 -54.22 9.71
CA ASN A 645 15.06 -54.26 11.15
C ASN A 645 15.13 -52.91 11.93
N PRO A 646 13.97 -52.25 12.16
CA PRO A 646 13.89 -51.05 12.99
C PRO A 646 13.57 -51.38 14.46
N THR A 647 14.46 -51.00 15.38
CA THR A 647 14.16 -51.00 16.84
C THR A 647 14.58 -49.71 17.54
N THR A 648 14.24 -48.56 16.94
CA THR A 648 13.96 -47.28 17.62
C THR A 648 13.20 -46.37 16.64
N ALA A 649 12.45 -45.39 17.16
CA ALA A 649 11.48 -44.64 16.37
C ALA A 649 12.11 -43.52 15.51
N ASP A 650 12.28 -43.78 14.21
CA ASP A 650 12.49 -42.74 13.20
C ASP A 650 11.15 -42.35 12.54
N ARG A 651 10.85 -41.04 12.50
CA ARG A 651 9.64 -40.49 11.86
C ARG A 651 9.96 -40.07 10.41
N LEU A 652 9.16 -40.53 9.45
CA LEU A 652 9.26 -40.15 8.03
C LEU A 652 8.40 -38.89 7.76
N PHE A 653 8.99 -37.87 7.12
CA PHE A 653 8.27 -36.69 6.63
C PHE A 653 8.32 -36.65 5.10
N ILE A 654 7.17 -36.42 4.46
CA ILE A 654 7.03 -36.34 3.01
C ILE A 654 6.41 -34.99 2.65
N PHE A 655 7.11 -34.22 1.84
CA PHE A 655 6.61 -32.96 1.27
C PHE A 655 6.24 -33.21 -0.19
N LEU A 656 4.97 -33.09 -0.53
CA LEU A 656 4.48 -33.07 -1.90
C LEU A 656 4.18 -31.62 -2.29
N HIS A 657 4.88 -31.12 -3.30
CA HIS A 657 4.52 -29.87 -3.95
C HIS A 657 3.39 -30.15 -4.95
N VAL A 658 2.32 -29.36 -4.84
CA VAL A 658 1.25 -29.22 -5.85
C VAL A 658 1.33 -27.81 -6.40
#